data_AF-A0A366S718-F1
#
_entry.id   AF-A0A366S718-F1
#
_cell.length_a   1.000
_cell.length_b   1.000
_cell.length_c   1.000
_cell.angle_alpha   90.00
_cell.angle_beta   90.00
_cell.angle_gamma   90.00
#
_symmetry.space_group_name_H-M   'P 1'
#
loop_
_entity.id
_entity.type
_entity.pdbx_description
1 polymer ?
#
loop_
_entity_poly.entity_id
_entity_poly.type
_entity_poly.pdbx_seq_one_letter_code
_entity_poly.pdbx_strand_id
1 'polypeptide(L)'
;MPVTSFSTPDKYSYLNGFDSFHESESIQGALPIGANSPQKVPYGLYAEKLSGTAFTAPRHENKQTWLYRVLPSASHSTYKRFKDAAPSLKAKLNYVPQQLRWDPFDIDENVDWVRGLNRVSGAGDPTLKTGIGIYIFSAGRDMDEKTAMYSSDGEMLIVAQHGVLDIQTELGRLLVRPNEIAVIPRGIRYRVTLPSGPVRGYILELYQGHFQLPELGPIGSNCLANPRDFQIPVADFDEDTKSKWTILNKFNNDIFVAEQGHTPFDVVAWHGNVSFDHPDPSIYTVLTGPSDHPGTAVADFVIFPPRWLVQEDTFRPPWYHRNTMSEFMGLICGQYDAKTGGGFQPAGASLHNVMTAHGPDADTFEKASNAELKPMKVGEGSKTDLTSESMESMSAMGENDSWFKQTSIMEVTSPAPTDNEKQLGHTNPNSQTLESLGYAQEVKRRFSLMAMVATCVNLMCTWEALSSTLAAGLVSGGPVALVYGSIAAFAGSICGAMSLAELASSFPTAGGQYHFVAKLSPRATRPLTSWFAGYISTLGWISLAGSAPFLAGTQIQGLIVLNNPDYVFERWHGTMLFWAILIGAAAICILCSNALPLIEKLTLVIHVGFFFIIIVTMAVVSPSKHTAEFVFTKFENNSGWDNDAVAWSIGLLSSCYVLIGYDGATHLSEEMDKAETGVPRAMVGSILINWPLGLAFLLVVLFFMGDVNSALNTPTGFPIIQIFYNMTGSVTAATCLAGAITAMAALSTVPLITSAARIMWAFARDGGLPFSQYIAKVDKRREIPTISIMVVTFLLILLGLINIGSTTAFNAILSLAVVSLQISYLVPIILLIWRRFCRPETLTWGPWRLGKAGLYINVVAVIYLTFTSIFLLFPPYRPVTAANMNYASVVLGGALLFGCVYWPFKARRRYIGPLTGTEVLEGRLN
;
A
#
# COMPACT_ATOMS: atom_id res chain seq x y z
N MET A 1 28.66 -38.13 -4.91
CA MET A 1 29.71 -37.42 -4.15
C MET A 1 30.81 -38.39 -3.71
N PRO A 2 32.12 -38.05 -3.76
CA PRO A 2 33.20 -38.94 -3.34
C PRO A 2 33.59 -38.86 -1.85
N VAL A 3 32.94 -37.99 -1.05
CA VAL A 3 33.30 -37.72 0.36
C VAL A 3 32.24 -38.14 1.38
N THR A 4 30.96 -38.29 0.97
CA THR A 4 29.87 -38.72 1.85
C THR A 4 29.55 -40.19 1.60
N SER A 5 29.69 -41.03 2.64
CA SER A 5 29.31 -42.45 2.56
C SER A 5 27.85 -42.59 2.99
N PHE A 6 26.94 -42.62 2.01
CA PHE A 6 25.52 -42.84 2.26
C PHE A 6 25.22 -44.31 2.57
N SER A 7 24.36 -44.57 3.56
CA SER A 7 23.90 -45.90 3.93
C SER A 7 23.06 -46.58 2.84
N THR A 8 22.30 -45.78 2.08
CA THR A 8 21.50 -46.25 0.94
C THR A 8 22.21 -45.82 -0.36
N PRO A 9 22.67 -46.78 -1.20
CA PRO A 9 23.35 -46.46 -2.45
C PRO A 9 22.37 -45.79 -3.43
N ASP A 10 22.91 -44.99 -4.35
CA ASP A 10 22.08 -44.47 -5.44
C ASP A 10 21.79 -45.57 -6.47
N LYS A 11 20.62 -45.46 -7.09
CA LYS A 11 20.10 -46.39 -8.10
C LYS A 11 19.70 -45.70 -9.40
N TYR A 12 19.79 -44.37 -9.47
CA TYR A 12 19.42 -43.58 -10.64
C TYR A 12 20.63 -42.93 -11.31
N SER A 13 20.43 -42.50 -12.55
CA SER A 13 21.40 -41.75 -13.34
C SER A 13 20.89 -40.33 -13.53
N TYR A 14 21.81 -39.38 -13.55
CA TYR A 14 21.47 -37.96 -13.56
C TYR A 14 22.24 -37.22 -14.66
N LEU A 15 21.60 -36.20 -15.22
CA LEU A 15 22.28 -35.10 -15.91
C LEU A 15 22.82 -34.14 -14.84
N ASN A 16 23.92 -33.45 -15.12
CA ASN A 16 24.58 -32.57 -14.16
C ASN A 16 24.70 -31.15 -14.74
N GLY A 17 24.40 -30.12 -13.95
CA GLY A 17 24.50 -28.72 -14.35
C GLY A 17 23.27 -27.89 -14.00
N PHE A 18 23.36 -27.06 -12.96
CA PHE A 18 22.31 -26.14 -12.51
C PHE A 18 21.83 -25.22 -13.64
N ASP A 19 20.50 -25.13 -13.82
CA ASP A 19 19.83 -24.24 -14.79
C ASP A 19 20.33 -24.40 -16.25
N SER A 20 21.06 -25.47 -16.53
CA SER A 20 21.52 -25.79 -17.87
C SER A 20 20.34 -26.26 -18.72
N PHE A 21 20.38 -25.96 -20.02
CA PHE A 21 19.38 -26.46 -20.94
C PHE A 21 19.69 -27.93 -21.27
N HIS A 22 18.91 -28.83 -20.68
CA HIS A 22 19.07 -30.28 -20.81
C HIS A 22 18.10 -30.85 -21.85
N GLU A 23 18.49 -31.99 -22.42
CA GLU A 23 17.70 -32.82 -23.32
C GLU A 23 17.76 -34.27 -22.78
N SER A 24 16.60 -34.92 -22.63
CA SER A 24 16.53 -36.30 -22.13
C SER A 24 15.39 -37.08 -22.80
N GLU A 25 15.66 -38.33 -23.18
CA GLU A 25 14.67 -39.24 -23.78
C GLU A 25 14.88 -40.68 -23.31
N SER A 26 13.78 -41.33 -22.90
CA SER A 26 13.75 -42.75 -22.53
C SER A 26 13.70 -43.67 -23.76
N ILE A 27 13.25 -43.14 -24.90
CA ILE A 27 13.20 -43.81 -26.20
C ILE A 27 13.95 -42.95 -27.21
N GLN A 28 14.89 -43.55 -27.94
CA GLN A 28 15.76 -42.85 -28.89
C GLN A 28 14.95 -42.17 -30.02
N GLY A 29 15.15 -40.88 -30.23
CA GLY A 29 14.45 -40.07 -31.22
C GLY A 29 13.01 -39.69 -30.84
N ALA A 30 12.68 -39.71 -29.54
CA ALA A 30 11.42 -39.20 -29.02
C ALA A 30 11.40 -37.65 -28.98
N LEU A 31 12.56 -37.01 -28.84
CA LEU A 31 12.70 -35.56 -28.99
C LEU A 31 12.52 -35.11 -30.46
N PRO A 32 11.64 -34.14 -30.76
CA PRO A 32 11.55 -33.53 -32.08
C PRO A 32 12.81 -32.73 -32.45
N ILE A 33 13.46 -33.10 -33.56
CA ILE A 33 14.64 -32.38 -34.04
C ILE A 33 14.22 -31.06 -34.70
N GLY A 34 14.68 -29.93 -34.15
CA GLY A 34 14.62 -28.61 -34.77
C GLY A 34 13.29 -27.84 -34.64
N ALA A 35 12.27 -28.39 -33.98
CA ALA A 35 11.02 -27.68 -33.69
C ALA A 35 10.25 -28.30 -32.51
N ASN A 36 9.93 -27.50 -31.48
CA ASN A 36 9.31 -27.98 -30.24
C ASN A 36 7.81 -28.37 -30.37
N SER A 37 7.20 -28.08 -31.51
CA SER A 37 5.76 -28.33 -31.76
C SER A 37 5.52 -28.81 -33.19
N PRO A 38 6.03 -29.99 -33.57
CA PRO A 38 5.80 -30.56 -34.89
C PRO A 38 4.33 -30.95 -35.04
N GLN A 39 3.80 -30.95 -36.28
CA GLN A 39 2.43 -31.41 -36.57
C GLN A 39 2.22 -32.90 -36.19
N LYS A 40 3.30 -33.67 -36.19
CA LYS A 40 3.35 -35.06 -35.72
C LYS A 40 4.59 -35.17 -34.83
N VAL A 41 4.39 -35.28 -33.53
CA VAL A 41 5.46 -35.59 -32.56
C VAL A 41 5.92 -37.03 -32.82
N PRO A 42 7.22 -37.36 -32.63
CA PRO A 42 7.68 -38.74 -32.62
C PRO A 42 6.82 -39.65 -31.74
N TYR A 43 6.70 -40.91 -32.14
CA TYR A 43 5.87 -41.94 -31.48
C TYR A 43 4.37 -41.62 -31.30
N GLY A 44 3.88 -40.49 -31.82
CA GLY A 44 2.49 -40.06 -31.67
C GLY A 44 2.19 -39.37 -30.32
N LEU A 45 3.23 -38.92 -29.62
CA LEU A 45 3.15 -38.24 -28.32
C LEU A 45 2.47 -36.86 -28.43
N TYR A 46 2.13 -36.28 -27.28
CA TYR A 46 1.67 -34.90 -27.14
C TYR A 46 2.82 -34.00 -26.70
N ALA A 47 3.05 -32.90 -27.43
CA ALA A 47 3.96 -31.84 -27.02
C ALA A 47 3.24 -30.90 -26.04
N GLU A 48 3.72 -30.84 -24.80
CA GLU A 48 3.18 -30.02 -23.72
C GLU A 48 4.28 -29.08 -23.21
N LYS A 49 3.93 -27.83 -22.85
CA LYS A 49 4.90 -26.86 -22.32
C LYS A 49 4.59 -26.49 -20.87
N LEU A 50 5.49 -26.84 -19.97
CA LEU A 50 5.55 -26.25 -18.63
C LEU A 50 6.28 -24.90 -18.72
N SER A 51 5.64 -23.84 -18.22
CA SER A 51 6.22 -22.50 -18.14
C SER A 51 6.36 -22.12 -16.67
N GLY A 52 7.57 -22.15 -16.13
CA GLY A 52 7.83 -21.76 -14.74
C GLY A 52 7.69 -20.25 -14.56
N THR A 53 8.25 -19.48 -15.50
CA THR A 53 8.18 -18.01 -15.55
C THR A 53 7.25 -17.49 -16.63
N ALA A 54 6.97 -16.19 -16.60
CA ALA A 54 6.30 -15.48 -17.70
C ALA A 54 7.10 -15.59 -19.02
N PHE A 55 6.40 -15.66 -20.16
CA PHE A 55 7.03 -15.82 -21.48
C PHE A 55 8.04 -14.72 -21.82
N THR A 56 7.86 -13.51 -21.28
CA THR A 56 8.71 -12.34 -21.52
C THR A 56 9.82 -12.16 -20.48
N ALA A 57 10.05 -13.12 -19.57
CA ALA A 57 11.15 -13.07 -18.63
C ALA A 57 12.51 -13.04 -19.37
N PRO A 58 13.50 -12.25 -18.92
CA PRO A 58 14.87 -12.26 -19.44
C PRO A 58 15.46 -13.67 -19.55
N ARG A 59 16.34 -13.92 -20.53
CA ARG A 59 16.80 -15.29 -20.87
C ARG A 59 17.44 -16.05 -19.70
N HIS A 60 18.05 -15.37 -18.73
CA HIS A 60 18.63 -15.99 -17.53
C HIS A 60 17.58 -16.31 -16.46
N GLU A 61 16.50 -15.52 -16.37
CA GLU A 61 15.36 -15.82 -15.50
C GLU A 61 14.43 -16.88 -16.10
N ASN A 62 14.34 -16.97 -17.43
CA ASN A 62 13.29 -17.71 -18.14
C ASN A 62 13.36 -19.24 -17.89
N LYS A 63 12.43 -19.78 -17.09
CA LYS A 63 12.35 -21.22 -16.79
C LYS A 63 11.25 -21.89 -17.61
N GLN A 64 11.59 -22.86 -18.44
CA GLN A 64 10.64 -23.59 -19.28
C GLN A 64 11.08 -25.03 -19.59
N THR A 65 10.12 -25.93 -19.69
CA THR A 65 10.33 -27.32 -20.11
C THR A 65 9.28 -27.73 -21.13
N TRP A 66 9.72 -28.39 -22.21
CA TRP A 66 8.85 -29.09 -23.15
C TRP A 66 8.84 -30.56 -22.80
N LEU A 67 7.65 -31.13 -22.68
CA LEU A 67 7.37 -32.52 -22.33
C LEU A 67 6.74 -33.20 -23.55
N TYR A 68 7.20 -34.41 -23.87
CA TYR A 68 6.66 -35.23 -24.95
C TYR A 68 6.08 -36.50 -24.33
N ARG A 69 4.76 -36.51 -24.14
CA ARG A 69 4.04 -37.42 -23.24
C ARG A 69 2.92 -38.21 -23.90
N VAL A 70 2.54 -39.36 -23.34
CA VAL A 70 1.56 -40.28 -23.95
C VAL A 70 0.14 -39.69 -23.99
N LEU A 71 -0.25 -38.96 -22.94
CA LEU A 71 -1.52 -38.23 -22.81
C LEU A 71 -1.29 -36.86 -22.15
N PRO A 72 -1.99 -35.80 -22.57
CA PRO A 72 -1.75 -34.45 -22.06
C PRO A 72 -2.29 -34.26 -20.64
N SER A 73 -1.60 -33.43 -19.84
CA SER A 73 -1.94 -33.11 -18.44
C SER A 73 -3.40 -32.71 -18.21
N ALA A 74 -4.04 -32.10 -19.21
CA ALA A 74 -5.42 -31.62 -19.16
C ALA A 74 -6.48 -32.75 -19.10
N SER A 75 -6.09 -34.02 -19.30
CA SER A 75 -6.98 -35.18 -19.36
C SER A 75 -7.45 -35.70 -17.99
N HIS A 76 -7.93 -34.80 -17.11
CA HIS A 76 -8.41 -35.10 -15.75
C HIS A 76 -9.83 -34.57 -15.47
N SER A 77 -10.48 -35.09 -14.42
CA SER A 77 -11.78 -34.61 -13.95
C SER A 77 -11.68 -33.21 -13.30
N THR A 78 -12.82 -32.55 -13.05
CA THR A 78 -12.85 -31.30 -12.26
C THR A 78 -12.31 -31.51 -10.84
N TYR A 79 -11.39 -30.65 -10.40
CA TYR A 79 -10.88 -30.63 -9.03
C TYR A 79 -11.98 -30.39 -7.99
N LYS A 80 -11.89 -31.09 -6.87
CA LYS A 80 -12.74 -30.97 -5.66
C LYS A 80 -11.83 -30.75 -4.46
N ARG A 81 -12.30 -30.12 -3.37
CA ARG A 81 -11.49 -30.01 -2.14
C ARG A 81 -11.26 -31.41 -1.53
N PHE A 82 -10.00 -31.75 -1.30
CA PHE A 82 -9.60 -32.95 -0.57
C PHE A 82 -9.84 -32.71 0.93
N LYS A 83 -10.47 -33.68 1.62
CA LYS A 83 -10.86 -33.51 3.03
C LYS A 83 -9.80 -34.00 4.02
N ASP A 84 -8.98 -34.96 3.59
CA ASP A 84 -8.09 -35.71 4.47
C ASP A 84 -6.69 -35.10 4.52
N ALA A 85 -6.54 -33.82 4.15
CA ALA A 85 -5.29 -33.08 4.21
C ALA A 85 -4.89 -32.76 5.67
N ALA A 86 -3.59 -32.62 5.91
CA ALA A 86 -3.07 -32.23 7.22
C ALA A 86 -3.69 -30.88 7.68
N PRO A 87 -4.38 -30.82 8.85
CA PRO A 87 -5.05 -29.60 9.31
C PRO A 87 -4.10 -28.40 9.50
N SER A 88 -2.84 -28.69 9.80
CA SER A 88 -1.71 -27.77 9.95
C SER A 88 -1.40 -26.94 8.69
N LEU A 89 -1.60 -27.48 7.48
CA LEU A 89 -1.45 -26.72 6.22
C LEU A 89 -2.25 -25.41 6.23
N LYS A 90 -3.44 -25.44 6.84
CA LYS A 90 -4.36 -24.32 7.00
C LYS A 90 -4.36 -23.69 8.38
N ALA A 91 -3.54 -24.16 9.31
CA ALA A 91 -3.50 -23.60 10.65
C ALA A 91 -3.19 -22.09 10.56
N LYS A 92 -3.97 -21.30 11.31
CA LYS A 92 -3.70 -19.87 11.47
C LYS A 92 -2.33 -19.74 12.14
N LEU A 93 -1.39 -19.16 11.39
CA LEU A 93 -0.10 -18.78 11.94
C LEU A 93 -0.27 -17.48 12.76
N ASN A 94 0.64 -17.24 13.69
CA ASN A 94 0.54 -16.19 14.70
C ASN A 94 1.84 -15.39 14.77
N TYR A 95 1.74 -14.06 14.86
CA TYR A 95 2.89 -13.17 15.03
C TYR A 95 3.41 -13.26 16.48
N VAL A 96 4.61 -13.82 16.67
CA VAL A 96 5.23 -14.00 17.99
C VAL A 96 6.65 -13.41 17.97
N PRO A 97 6.96 -12.37 18.78
CA PRO A 97 8.29 -11.73 18.81
C PRO A 97 9.27 -12.40 19.81
N GLN A 98 8.81 -13.40 20.55
CA GLN A 98 9.66 -14.21 21.44
C GLN A 98 10.52 -15.17 20.60
N GLN A 99 11.77 -15.43 20.99
CA GLN A 99 12.54 -16.55 20.41
C GLN A 99 11.75 -17.85 20.61
N LEU A 100 11.54 -18.60 19.53
CA LEU A 100 10.87 -19.89 19.59
C LEU A 100 11.85 -21.03 19.34
N ARG A 101 11.53 -22.18 19.91
CA ARG A 101 12.32 -23.41 19.86
C ARG A 101 11.34 -24.57 19.94
N TRP A 102 11.57 -25.56 19.09
CA TRP A 102 10.85 -26.82 19.05
C TRP A 102 11.85 -27.93 19.35
N ASP A 103 11.50 -28.78 20.31
CA ASP A 103 12.14 -30.09 20.48
C ASP A 103 11.98 -30.94 19.19
N PRO A 104 12.74 -32.03 19.03
CA PRO A 104 12.67 -32.89 17.85
C PRO A 104 11.24 -33.27 17.46
N PHE A 105 10.80 -32.86 16.27
CA PHE A 105 9.43 -33.13 15.82
C PHE A 105 9.16 -34.64 15.75
N ASP A 106 8.03 -35.09 16.31
CA ASP A 106 7.65 -36.50 16.32
C ASP A 106 7.54 -37.10 14.90
N ILE A 107 7.70 -38.42 14.82
CA ILE A 107 7.45 -39.18 13.59
C ILE A 107 6.04 -39.77 13.67
N ASP A 108 5.19 -39.46 12.69
CA ASP A 108 3.89 -40.14 12.54
C ASP A 108 4.00 -41.26 11.51
N GLU A 109 4.11 -42.49 12.02
CA GLU A 109 4.21 -43.70 11.20
C GLU A 109 2.91 -43.98 10.40
N ASN A 110 1.79 -43.34 10.74
CA ASN A 110 0.46 -43.65 10.23
C ASN A 110 0.07 -42.83 8.99
N VAL A 111 0.86 -41.83 8.60
CA VAL A 111 0.57 -40.91 7.48
C VAL A 111 1.51 -41.11 6.30
N ASP A 112 1.01 -40.77 5.10
CA ASP A 112 1.78 -40.61 3.88
C ASP A 112 2.28 -39.17 3.72
N TRP A 113 3.18 -38.93 2.77
CA TRP A 113 3.76 -37.60 2.48
C TRP A 113 2.73 -36.45 2.54
N VAL A 114 1.59 -36.59 1.86
CA VAL A 114 0.56 -35.53 1.75
C VAL A 114 -0.08 -35.18 3.11
N ARG A 115 -0.28 -36.19 3.96
CA ARG A 115 -0.88 -36.04 5.30
C ARG A 115 0.18 -35.73 6.37
N GLY A 116 1.45 -35.97 6.05
CA GLY A 116 2.63 -35.63 6.83
C GLY A 116 3.12 -34.19 6.72
N LEU A 117 2.68 -33.44 5.71
CA LEU A 117 3.09 -32.04 5.46
C LEU A 117 2.49 -31.08 6.49
N ASN A 118 3.25 -30.76 7.53
CA ASN A 118 2.85 -29.87 8.61
C ASN A 118 3.47 -28.47 8.45
N ARG A 119 2.67 -27.46 8.10
CA ARG A 119 3.14 -26.06 8.11
C ARG A 119 3.38 -25.63 9.55
N VAL A 120 4.61 -25.18 9.87
CA VAL A 120 4.98 -24.72 11.21
C VAL A 120 5.28 -23.23 11.26
N SER A 121 5.79 -22.67 10.15
CA SER A 121 6.16 -21.26 10.02
C SER A 121 5.90 -20.76 8.59
N GLY A 122 5.99 -19.45 8.35
CA GLY A 122 5.88 -18.86 7.01
C GLY A 122 5.57 -17.37 7.04
N ALA A 123 5.57 -16.75 5.85
CA ALA A 123 5.29 -15.33 5.68
C ALA A 123 4.80 -15.03 4.25
N GLY A 124 3.87 -14.08 4.09
CA GLY A 124 3.32 -13.71 2.77
C GLY A 124 2.13 -14.56 2.32
N ASP A 125 1.90 -14.63 1.00
CA ASP A 125 0.65 -15.14 0.40
C ASP A 125 0.94 -15.88 -0.93
N PRO A 126 0.60 -17.18 -1.05
CA PRO A 126 0.82 -17.97 -2.26
C PRO A 126 -0.11 -17.61 -3.42
N THR A 127 -1.26 -16.98 -3.17
CA THR A 127 -2.16 -16.46 -4.21
C THR A 127 -1.59 -15.20 -4.86
N LEU A 128 -0.86 -14.41 -4.08
CA LEU A 128 -0.16 -13.20 -4.54
C LEU A 128 1.28 -13.47 -5.01
N LYS A 129 1.68 -14.75 -5.06
CA LYS A 129 2.99 -15.27 -5.51
C LYS A 129 4.19 -14.58 -4.86
N THR A 130 4.14 -14.42 -3.54
CA THR A 130 5.18 -13.73 -2.78
C THR A 130 5.30 -14.22 -1.35
N GLY A 131 6.54 -14.44 -0.90
CA GLY A 131 6.87 -14.97 0.42
C GLY A 131 7.17 -16.46 0.44
N ILE A 132 7.05 -17.08 1.61
CA ILE A 132 7.45 -18.47 1.88
C ILE A 132 6.48 -19.22 2.80
N GLY A 133 6.50 -20.55 2.71
CA GLY A 133 6.01 -21.46 3.75
C GLY A 133 7.14 -22.35 4.27
N ILE A 134 7.18 -22.58 5.58
CA ILE A 134 8.11 -23.53 6.20
C ILE A 134 7.31 -24.68 6.80
N TYR A 135 7.64 -25.89 6.36
CA TYR A 135 6.94 -27.11 6.75
C TYR A 135 7.92 -28.11 7.36
N ILE A 136 7.41 -28.92 8.27
CA ILE A 136 8.01 -30.19 8.66
C ILE A 136 7.21 -31.27 7.94
N PHE A 137 7.88 -32.19 7.25
CA PHE A 137 7.24 -33.43 6.82
C PHE A 137 7.59 -34.55 7.79
N SER A 138 6.63 -35.43 8.06
CA SER A 138 6.91 -36.77 8.56
C SER A 138 5.88 -37.77 8.04
N ALA A 139 6.34 -38.96 7.64
CA ALA A 139 5.48 -40.02 7.11
C ALA A 139 6.11 -41.40 7.36
N GLY A 140 5.29 -42.39 7.72
CA GLY A 140 5.72 -43.79 7.84
C GLY A 140 5.36 -44.69 6.66
N ARG A 141 4.53 -44.20 5.73
CA ARG A 141 4.12 -44.95 4.54
C ARG A 141 4.29 -44.15 3.25
N ASP A 142 4.47 -44.90 2.16
CA ASP A 142 4.38 -44.41 0.78
C ASP A 142 3.10 -43.60 0.55
N MET A 143 3.17 -42.65 -0.40
CA MET A 143 1.96 -42.20 -1.10
C MET A 143 1.30 -43.38 -1.81
N ASP A 144 -0.03 -43.45 -1.78
CA ASP A 144 -0.80 -44.50 -2.45
C ASP A 144 -0.30 -44.74 -3.89
N GLU A 145 -0.21 -46.00 -4.33
CA GLU A 145 0.45 -46.42 -5.59
C GLU A 145 0.06 -45.55 -6.80
N LYS A 146 -1.21 -45.18 -6.89
CA LYS A 146 -1.81 -44.46 -8.03
C LYS A 146 -2.21 -43.03 -7.67
N THR A 147 -1.42 -42.39 -6.81
CA THR A 147 -1.59 -41.00 -6.37
C THR A 147 -0.33 -40.18 -6.63
N ALA A 148 -0.49 -39.03 -7.26
CA ALA A 148 0.56 -38.03 -7.43
C ALA A 148 0.13 -36.67 -6.87
N MET A 149 1.10 -35.83 -6.53
CA MET A 149 0.92 -34.48 -5.97
C MET A 149 1.69 -33.44 -6.78
N TYR A 150 1.20 -32.20 -6.84
CA TYR A 150 1.99 -31.03 -7.21
C TYR A 150 1.63 -29.82 -6.35
N SER A 151 2.52 -28.83 -6.28
CA SER A 151 2.19 -27.50 -5.72
C SER A 151 1.94 -26.50 -6.84
N SER A 152 0.77 -25.86 -6.80
CA SER A 152 0.49 -24.62 -7.53
C SER A 152 1.00 -23.38 -6.78
N ASP A 153 1.41 -23.52 -5.51
CA ASP A 153 1.73 -22.40 -4.63
C ASP A 153 3.17 -21.92 -4.81
N GLY A 154 4.14 -22.79 -4.60
CA GLY A 154 5.58 -22.48 -4.67
C GLY A 154 6.41 -23.60 -5.27
N GLU A 155 7.72 -23.35 -5.38
CA GLU A 155 8.72 -24.44 -5.49
C GLU A 155 9.01 -24.98 -4.10
N MET A 156 9.28 -26.28 -3.95
CA MET A 156 9.59 -26.90 -2.67
C MET A 156 11.06 -27.31 -2.62
N LEU A 157 11.88 -26.61 -1.83
CA LEU A 157 13.20 -27.08 -1.41
C LEU A 157 13.00 -28.00 -0.20
N ILE A 158 13.22 -29.30 -0.40
CA ILE A 158 13.07 -30.39 0.55
C ILE A 158 14.44 -30.67 1.19
N VAL A 159 14.46 -30.91 2.50
CA VAL A 159 15.65 -31.33 3.25
C VAL A 159 15.34 -32.65 3.97
N ALA A 160 16.09 -33.71 3.69
CA ALA A 160 15.95 -34.97 4.41
C ALA A 160 16.71 -34.94 5.75
N GLN A 161 16.00 -35.28 6.85
CA GLN A 161 16.60 -35.41 8.19
C GLN A 161 16.67 -36.87 8.64
N HIS A 162 15.62 -37.64 8.40
CA HIS A 162 15.53 -39.06 8.74
C HIS A 162 14.85 -39.85 7.63
N GLY A 163 15.26 -41.11 7.49
CA GLY A 163 14.87 -42.01 6.42
C GLY A 163 15.34 -41.55 5.03
N VAL A 164 14.84 -42.21 3.98
CA VAL A 164 15.18 -41.91 2.58
C VAL A 164 13.92 -41.69 1.77
N LEU A 165 13.91 -40.65 0.94
CA LEU A 165 12.84 -40.34 -0.01
C LEU A 165 13.21 -40.88 -1.40
N ASP A 166 12.25 -41.49 -2.07
CA ASP A 166 12.32 -41.91 -3.47
C ASP A 166 11.19 -41.21 -4.21
N ILE A 167 11.55 -40.26 -5.07
CA ILE A 167 10.64 -39.26 -5.64
C ILE A 167 10.56 -39.49 -7.15
N GLN A 168 9.45 -40.07 -7.60
CA GLN A 168 9.11 -40.16 -9.01
C GLN A 168 8.48 -38.83 -9.45
N THR A 169 9.00 -38.21 -10.51
CA THR A 169 8.51 -36.93 -11.07
C THR A 169 8.14 -37.08 -12.55
N GLU A 170 7.47 -36.07 -13.12
CA GLU A 170 7.25 -35.96 -14.58
C GLU A 170 8.53 -35.85 -15.42
N LEU A 171 9.71 -35.66 -14.83
CA LEU A 171 11.00 -35.57 -15.53
C LEU A 171 11.89 -36.82 -15.32
N GLY A 172 11.44 -37.78 -14.51
CA GLY A 172 12.19 -38.95 -14.08
C GLY A 172 12.26 -39.10 -12.56
N ARG A 173 13.15 -39.97 -12.06
CA ARG A 173 13.21 -40.36 -10.62
C ARG A 173 14.42 -39.78 -9.89
N LEU A 174 14.24 -39.54 -8.60
CA LEU A 174 15.22 -38.95 -7.68
C LEU A 174 15.28 -39.73 -6.36
N LEU A 175 16.48 -39.93 -5.84
CA LEU A 175 16.69 -40.46 -4.49
C LEU A 175 17.27 -39.34 -3.61
N VAL A 176 16.67 -39.08 -2.44
CA VAL A 176 17.10 -38.03 -1.51
C VAL A 176 17.32 -38.61 -0.12
N ARG A 177 18.54 -38.49 0.39
CA ARG A 177 19.01 -39.06 1.66
C ARG A 177 19.40 -37.94 2.63
N PRO A 178 19.56 -38.18 3.94
CA PRO A 178 19.99 -37.14 4.86
C PRO A 178 21.39 -36.62 4.53
N ASN A 179 21.56 -35.30 4.50
CA ASN A 179 22.66 -34.55 3.85
C ASN A 179 22.58 -34.42 2.31
N GLU A 180 21.38 -34.60 1.75
CA GLU A 180 20.99 -34.15 0.42
C GLU A 180 19.69 -33.33 0.55
N ILE A 181 19.47 -32.42 -0.39
CA ILE A 181 18.21 -31.69 -0.53
C ILE A 181 17.51 -32.17 -1.83
N ALA A 182 16.43 -31.50 -2.21
CA ALA A 182 15.90 -31.54 -3.57
C ALA A 182 15.03 -30.30 -3.79
N VAL A 183 15.01 -29.74 -4.99
CA VAL A 183 14.02 -28.71 -5.36
C VAL A 183 13.02 -29.31 -6.34
N ILE A 184 11.74 -29.31 -5.97
CA ILE A 184 10.64 -29.64 -6.88
C ILE A 184 10.05 -28.32 -7.41
N PRO A 185 10.17 -28.02 -8.72
CA PRO A 185 9.61 -26.81 -9.31
C PRO A 185 8.09 -26.74 -9.23
N ARG A 186 7.55 -25.52 -9.14
CA ARG A 186 6.10 -25.25 -9.10
C ARG A 186 5.43 -25.86 -10.32
N GLY A 187 4.40 -26.67 -10.11
CA GLY A 187 3.61 -27.32 -11.16
C GLY A 187 4.02 -28.76 -11.51
N ILE A 188 5.24 -29.20 -11.21
CA ILE A 188 5.69 -30.58 -11.47
C ILE A 188 4.89 -31.57 -10.61
N ARG A 189 4.31 -32.59 -11.24
CA ARG A 189 3.69 -33.71 -10.54
C ARG A 189 4.76 -34.70 -10.07
N TYR A 190 4.59 -35.19 -8.84
CA TYR A 190 5.50 -36.14 -8.22
C TYR A 190 4.77 -37.12 -7.29
N ARG A 191 5.40 -38.27 -7.00
CA ARG A 191 4.96 -39.27 -6.01
C ARG A 191 6.17 -39.66 -5.15
N VAL A 192 5.96 -39.77 -3.84
CA VAL A 192 7.01 -40.08 -2.85
C VAL A 192 6.78 -41.47 -2.26
N THR A 193 7.83 -42.30 -2.30
CA THR A 193 7.92 -43.58 -1.61
C THR A 193 9.11 -43.60 -0.64
N LEU A 194 9.06 -44.48 0.37
CA LEU A 194 9.93 -44.46 1.55
C LEU A 194 10.76 -45.75 1.65
N PRO A 195 11.71 -46.02 0.72
CA PRO A 195 12.47 -47.28 0.67
C PRO A 195 13.32 -47.55 1.92
N SER A 196 13.52 -46.54 2.76
CA SER A 196 14.09 -46.67 4.10
C SER A 196 13.34 -45.71 5.04
N GLY A 197 12.02 -45.87 5.12
CA GLY A 197 11.16 -45.13 6.06
C GLY A 197 11.23 -45.65 7.51
N PRO A 198 10.58 -44.96 8.46
CA PRO A 198 9.81 -43.72 8.28
C PRO A 198 10.71 -42.53 7.94
N VAL A 199 10.12 -41.45 7.41
CA VAL A 199 10.85 -40.24 7.02
C VAL A 199 10.46 -39.02 7.85
N ARG A 200 11.40 -38.08 7.94
CA ARG A 200 11.19 -36.74 8.54
C ARG A 200 12.16 -35.72 7.95
N GLY A 201 11.75 -34.46 7.89
CA GLY A 201 12.63 -33.37 7.48
C GLY A 201 11.90 -32.03 7.32
N TYR A 202 12.59 -31.08 6.68
CA TYR A 202 12.15 -29.68 6.54
C TYR A 202 11.83 -29.36 5.08
N ILE A 203 10.93 -28.41 4.82
CA ILE A 203 10.67 -27.86 3.48
C ILE A 203 10.61 -26.34 3.55
N LEU A 204 11.36 -25.67 2.66
CA LEU A 204 11.14 -24.28 2.29
C LEU A 204 10.33 -24.23 1.00
N GLU A 205 9.06 -23.80 1.08
CA GLU A 205 8.25 -23.55 -0.10
C GLU A 205 8.33 -22.08 -0.50
N LEU A 206 8.85 -21.80 -1.69
CA LEU A 206 9.09 -20.45 -2.21
C LEU A 206 7.93 -19.99 -3.10
N TYR A 207 7.13 -19.02 -2.64
CA TYR A 207 6.01 -18.47 -3.41
C TYR A 207 6.46 -17.42 -4.45
N GLN A 208 7.63 -16.79 -4.27
CA GLN A 208 8.16 -15.73 -5.14
C GLN A 208 9.30 -16.23 -6.04
N GLY A 209 9.18 -16.06 -7.36
CA GLY A 209 10.25 -16.45 -8.29
C GLY A 209 10.57 -17.94 -8.24
N HIS A 210 11.87 -18.24 -8.29
CA HIS A 210 12.51 -19.56 -8.30
C HIS A 210 13.83 -19.51 -7.51
N PHE A 211 14.33 -20.65 -7.04
CA PHE A 211 15.67 -20.73 -6.44
C PHE A 211 16.79 -20.58 -7.47
N GLN A 212 17.86 -19.89 -7.08
CA GLN A 212 19.03 -19.55 -7.90
C GLN A 212 20.32 -19.72 -7.10
N LEU A 213 21.46 -19.92 -7.78
CA LEU A 213 22.77 -19.76 -7.15
C LEU A 213 23.02 -18.29 -6.79
N PRO A 214 23.72 -17.99 -5.67
CA PRO A 214 24.02 -16.61 -5.29
C PRO A 214 25.10 -15.98 -6.19
N GLU A 215 25.09 -14.65 -6.25
CA GLU A 215 26.17 -13.87 -6.87
C GLU A 215 27.48 -14.03 -6.07
N LEU A 216 28.51 -14.59 -6.70
CA LEU A 216 29.79 -14.93 -6.07
C LEU A 216 30.64 -13.70 -5.69
N GLY A 217 30.42 -12.56 -6.34
CA GLY A 217 31.13 -11.32 -6.07
C GLY A 217 32.67 -11.49 -6.06
N PRO A 218 33.38 -11.07 -4.99
CA PRO A 218 34.85 -11.22 -4.88
C PRO A 218 35.37 -12.67 -4.88
N ILE A 219 34.52 -13.68 -4.71
CA ILE A 219 34.91 -15.10 -4.77
C ILE A 219 35.20 -15.53 -6.22
N GLY A 220 34.62 -14.82 -7.21
CA GLY A 220 34.91 -14.99 -8.62
C GLY A 220 33.92 -15.92 -9.32
N SER A 221 34.38 -17.12 -9.70
CA SER A 221 33.66 -18.01 -10.65
C SER A 221 33.58 -19.48 -10.23
N ASN A 222 34.01 -19.81 -9.02
CA ASN A 222 34.08 -21.17 -8.45
C ASN A 222 33.85 -21.08 -6.93
N CYS A 223 33.78 -22.25 -6.26
CA CYS A 223 33.45 -22.42 -4.84
C CYS A 223 31.95 -22.30 -4.55
N LEU A 224 31.59 -22.47 -3.27
CA LEU A 224 30.20 -22.68 -2.80
C LEU A 224 29.61 -23.95 -3.44
N ALA A 225 28.29 -24.00 -3.59
CA ALA A 225 27.59 -24.96 -4.43
C ALA A 225 28.01 -24.78 -5.90
N ASN A 226 28.97 -25.57 -6.39
CA ASN A 226 29.44 -25.44 -7.77
C ASN A 226 28.34 -25.95 -8.74
N PRO A 227 28.00 -25.22 -9.82
CA PRO A 227 26.89 -25.57 -10.73
C PRO A 227 26.90 -27.00 -11.28
N ARG A 228 28.07 -27.63 -11.40
CA ARG A 228 28.27 -29.01 -11.90
C ARG A 228 27.75 -30.08 -10.95
N ASP A 229 27.71 -29.80 -9.65
CA ASP A 229 27.40 -30.81 -8.64
C ASP A 229 25.87 -30.92 -8.39
N PHE A 230 25.10 -29.98 -8.96
CA PHE A 230 23.65 -30.00 -9.12
C PHE A 230 23.22 -31.06 -10.12
N GLN A 231 22.31 -31.93 -9.70
CA GLN A 231 21.83 -33.09 -10.47
C GLN A 231 20.43 -32.83 -11.04
N ILE A 232 20.04 -33.60 -12.07
CA ILE A 232 18.75 -33.51 -12.79
C ILE A 232 18.38 -34.95 -13.22
N PRO A 233 17.13 -35.44 -13.04
CA PRO A 233 16.77 -36.82 -13.42
C PRO A 233 16.86 -37.02 -14.94
N VAL A 234 17.27 -38.21 -15.38
CA VAL A 234 17.02 -38.63 -16.77
C VAL A 234 15.55 -39.03 -16.95
N ALA A 235 15.00 -38.84 -18.15
CA ALA A 235 13.62 -39.20 -18.47
C ALA A 235 13.33 -40.68 -18.17
N ASP A 236 12.23 -40.93 -17.43
CA ASP A 236 11.69 -42.25 -17.10
C ASP A 236 10.16 -42.16 -17.10
N PHE A 237 9.45 -43.19 -17.60
CA PHE A 237 8.01 -43.12 -17.83
C PHE A 237 7.28 -44.47 -17.63
N ASP A 238 6.01 -44.38 -17.26
CA ASP A 238 5.08 -45.50 -17.08
C ASP A 238 4.03 -45.53 -18.22
N GLU A 239 3.62 -46.72 -18.69
CA GLU A 239 2.61 -46.89 -19.76
C GLU A 239 1.16 -47.11 -19.25
N ASP A 240 0.89 -46.92 -17.95
CA ASP A 240 -0.44 -47.18 -17.34
C ASP A 240 -1.51 -46.20 -17.84
N THR A 241 -2.13 -46.53 -18.96
CA THR A 241 -3.19 -45.77 -19.65
C THR A 241 -4.60 -46.32 -19.37
N LYS A 242 -4.75 -47.13 -18.31
CA LYS A 242 -5.98 -47.89 -18.04
C LYS A 242 -6.46 -47.80 -16.59
N SER A 243 -5.56 -47.57 -15.63
CA SER A 243 -5.93 -47.46 -14.23
C SER A 243 -6.47 -46.07 -13.90
N LYS A 244 -7.33 -46.01 -12.88
CA LYS A 244 -7.72 -44.74 -12.26
C LYS A 244 -6.57 -44.23 -11.38
N TRP A 245 -6.16 -42.99 -11.62
CA TRP A 245 -5.15 -42.26 -10.87
C TRP A 245 -5.72 -41.02 -10.18
N THR A 246 -5.15 -40.67 -9.03
CA THR A 246 -5.53 -39.52 -8.20
C THR A 246 -4.48 -38.43 -8.33
N ILE A 247 -4.90 -37.21 -8.70
CA ILE A 247 -4.01 -36.05 -8.81
C ILE A 247 -4.35 -35.06 -7.71
N LEU A 248 -3.40 -34.81 -6.83
CA LEU A 248 -3.50 -33.89 -5.70
C LEU A 248 -2.78 -32.57 -6.03
N ASN A 249 -3.47 -31.45 -5.84
CA ASN A 249 -2.95 -30.12 -6.09
C ASN A 249 -2.96 -29.32 -4.78
N LYS A 250 -1.79 -28.89 -4.32
CA LYS A 250 -1.67 -27.87 -3.27
C LYS A 250 -1.87 -26.49 -3.88
N PHE A 251 -3.00 -25.85 -3.57
CA PHE A 251 -3.40 -24.54 -4.08
C PHE A 251 -3.99 -23.68 -2.95
N ASN A 252 -3.39 -22.52 -2.70
CA ASN A 252 -3.66 -21.63 -1.57
C ASN A 252 -3.61 -22.35 -0.21
N ASN A 253 -2.53 -23.10 0.04
CA ASN A 253 -2.32 -23.90 1.26
C ASN A 253 -3.50 -24.85 1.59
N ASP A 254 -4.20 -25.29 0.55
CA ASP A 254 -5.30 -26.24 0.56
C ASP A 254 -5.02 -27.37 -0.43
N ILE A 255 -5.51 -28.58 -0.16
CA ILE A 255 -5.36 -29.70 -1.09
C ILE A 255 -6.67 -29.87 -1.87
N PHE A 256 -6.54 -29.94 -3.19
CA PHE A 256 -7.60 -30.31 -4.12
C PHE A 256 -7.27 -31.64 -4.77
N VAL A 257 -8.30 -32.40 -5.14
CA VAL A 257 -8.19 -33.72 -5.76
C VAL A 257 -8.96 -33.75 -7.10
N ALA A 258 -8.29 -34.26 -8.13
CA ALA A 258 -8.89 -34.67 -9.41
C ALA A 258 -8.56 -36.14 -9.69
N GLU A 259 -9.25 -36.73 -10.65
CA GLU A 259 -9.11 -38.13 -11.06
C GLU A 259 -8.81 -38.19 -12.56
N GLN A 260 -7.87 -39.03 -12.99
CA GLN A 260 -7.58 -39.28 -14.40
C GLN A 260 -7.44 -40.78 -14.70
N GLY A 261 -7.59 -41.17 -15.97
CA GLY A 261 -7.57 -42.58 -16.41
C GLY A 261 -6.19 -43.12 -16.82
N HIS A 262 -5.12 -42.46 -16.40
CA HIS A 262 -3.73 -42.78 -16.77
C HIS A 262 -2.74 -42.27 -15.71
N THR A 263 -1.54 -42.85 -15.68
CA THR A 263 -0.41 -42.33 -14.90
C THR A 263 -0.04 -40.90 -15.33
N PRO A 264 0.30 -39.99 -14.42
CA PRO A 264 0.85 -38.69 -14.76
C PRO A 264 2.35 -38.75 -15.11
N PHE A 265 3.00 -39.90 -14.94
CA PHE A 265 4.43 -40.09 -15.19
C PHE A 265 4.65 -40.69 -16.59
N ASP A 266 4.00 -40.14 -17.60
CA ASP A 266 3.96 -40.67 -18.97
C ASP A 266 4.79 -39.83 -19.97
N VAL A 267 5.80 -39.11 -19.48
CA VAL A 267 6.69 -38.23 -20.25
C VAL A 267 7.88 -39.03 -20.79
N VAL A 268 7.78 -39.49 -22.04
CA VAL A 268 8.81 -40.31 -22.70
C VAL A 268 10.11 -39.52 -22.97
N ALA A 269 10.00 -38.21 -23.17
CA ALA A 269 11.13 -37.33 -23.38
C ALA A 269 10.82 -35.89 -22.99
N TRP A 270 11.85 -35.10 -22.65
CA TRP A 270 11.70 -33.69 -22.34
C TRP A 270 12.97 -32.89 -22.68
N HIS A 271 12.81 -31.58 -22.89
CA HIS A 271 13.94 -30.64 -22.98
C HIS A 271 13.63 -29.28 -22.32
N GLY A 272 14.61 -28.65 -21.69
CA GLY A 272 14.43 -27.39 -20.97
C GLY A 272 15.44 -27.14 -19.86
N ASN A 273 15.21 -26.11 -19.04
CA ASN A 273 16.05 -25.79 -17.88
C ASN A 273 15.32 -26.05 -16.53
N VAL A 274 16.05 -26.70 -15.60
CA VAL A 274 15.62 -27.14 -14.26
C VAL A 274 16.85 -27.22 -13.31
N SER A 275 16.65 -27.42 -11.99
CA SER A 275 17.61 -26.96 -10.96
C SER A 275 17.46 -27.60 -9.55
N PHE A 276 18.49 -28.26 -8.97
CA PHE A 276 18.59 -28.63 -7.52
C PHE A 276 19.99 -29.15 -7.01
N ASP A 277 20.32 -28.91 -5.72
CA ASP A 277 21.47 -29.39 -4.86
C ASP A 277 22.93 -28.90 -5.06
N HIS A 278 23.79 -28.49 -4.09
CA HIS A 278 23.84 -28.33 -2.61
C HIS A 278 25.30 -27.80 -2.23
N PRO A 279 25.75 -27.67 -0.95
CA PRO A 279 25.61 -26.60 0.08
C PRO A 279 26.63 -25.40 -0.06
N ASP A 280 27.04 -24.48 0.85
CA ASP A 280 27.10 -24.29 2.34
C ASP A 280 27.68 -22.85 2.65
N PRO A 281 27.36 -22.04 3.73
CA PRO A 281 26.62 -20.71 3.93
C PRO A 281 27.20 -19.24 3.79
N SER A 282 26.46 -18.28 3.17
CA SER A 282 26.78 -16.83 2.97
C SER A 282 27.96 -16.49 2.03
N ILE A 283 29.23 -16.51 2.47
CA ILE A 283 30.48 -16.49 1.63
C ILE A 283 30.63 -17.75 0.75
N TYR A 284 29.49 -18.31 0.32
CA TYR A 284 29.21 -19.72 0.58
C TYR A 284 27.71 -20.11 0.33
N THR A 285 26.71 -19.19 0.31
CA THR A 285 25.25 -19.54 0.25
C THR A 285 24.89 -20.63 -0.76
N VAL A 286 23.98 -21.53 -0.38
CA VAL A 286 23.61 -22.71 -1.20
C VAL A 286 22.74 -22.30 -2.39
N LEU A 287 21.59 -21.71 -2.07
CA LEU A 287 20.55 -21.29 -2.99
C LEU A 287 19.85 -20.07 -2.38
N THR A 288 19.58 -19.07 -3.21
CA THR A 288 18.80 -17.89 -2.87
C THR A 288 17.52 -17.87 -3.69
N GLY A 289 16.40 -17.52 -3.08
CA GLY A 289 15.21 -17.06 -3.81
C GLY A 289 15.25 -15.54 -3.85
N PRO A 290 15.70 -14.88 -4.93
CA PRO A 290 15.90 -13.44 -4.95
C PRO A 290 14.58 -12.65 -4.85
N SER A 291 14.64 -11.46 -4.24
CA SER A 291 13.53 -10.50 -4.26
C SER A 291 13.65 -9.53 -5.44
N ASP A 292 12.68 -8.62 -5.60
CA ASP A 292 12.73 -7.58 -6.63
C ASP A 292 13.70 -6.43 -6.25
N HIS A 293 14.33 -6.49 -5.06
CA HIS A 293 15.34 -5.55 -4.56
C HIS A 293 16.75 -6.18 -4.58
N PRO A 294 17.73 -5.61 -5.32
CA PRO A 294 19.09 -6.14 -5.40
C PRO A 294 19.81 -6.20 -4.05
N GLY A 295 20.47 -7.32 -3.78
CA GLY A 295 21.13 -7.57 -2.48
C GLY A 295 20.17 -8.05 -1.38
N THR A 296 18.92 -8.35 -1.70
CA THR A 296 17.90 -8.83 -0.76
C THR A 296 17.20 -10.07 -1.31
N ALA A 297 17.22 -11.17 -0.56
CA ALA A 297 16.46 -12.37 -0.88
C ALA A 297 15.00 -12.29 -0.38
N VAL A 298 14.19 -13.26 -0.80
CA VAL A 298 12.91 -13.66 -0.18
C VAL A 298 13.16 -14.78 0.83
N ALA A 299 14.14 -15.65 0.54
CA ALA A 299 14.82 -16.51 1.50
C ALA A 299 16.17 -16.98 0.95
N ASP A 300 17.16 -17.10 1.83
CA ASP A 300 18.44 -17.74 1.56
C ASP A 300 18.49 -19.09 2.29
N PHE A 301 18.82 -20.15 1.55
CA PHE A 301 19.14 -21.46 2.09
C PHE A 301 20.64 -21.56 2.36
N VAL A 302 20.97 -21.81 3.62
CA VAL A 302 22.27 -21.51 4.25
C VAL A 302 22.49 -22.58 5.33
N ILE A 303 23.50 -23.45 5.21
CA ILE A 303 23.75 -24.55 6.17
C ILE A 303 25.09 -24.35 6.92
N PHE A 304 25.58 -25.27 7.75
CA PHE A 304 26.83 -25.05 8.49
C PHE A 304 27.68 -26.32 8.48
N PRO A 305 28.86 -26.34 7.82
CA PRO A 305 29.58 -27.58 7.54
C PRO A 305 30.64 -27.90 8.59
N PRO A 306 31.19 -29.13 8.53
CA PRO A 306 32.49 -29.43 9.12
C PRO A 306 33.57 -28.53 8.49
N ARG A 307 34.22 -27.69 9.31
CA ARG A 307 35.07 -26.59 8.83
C ARG A 307 36.24 -26.30 9.77
N TRP A 308 37.27 -25.67 9.24
CA TRP A 308 38.45 -25.26 10.01
C TRP A 308 38.25 -23.88 10.64
N LEU A 309 38.35 -23.81 11.96
CA LEU A 309 38.47 -22.59 12.74
C LEU A 309 39.95 -22.35 13.05
N VAL A 310 40.50 -21.31 12.42
CA VAL A 310 41.94 -20.95 12.46
C VAL A 310 42.17 -19.50 12.90
N GLN A 311 41.10 -18.77 13.19
CA GLN A 311 41.14 -17.37 13.60
C GLN A 311 41.88 -17.22 14.95
N GLU A 312 42.88 -16.36 14.99
CA GLU A 312 43.63 -15.97 16.19
C GLU A 312 42.96 -14.75 16.86
N ASP A 313 43.16 -14.58 18.17
CA ASP A 313 42.61 -13.50 19.00
C ASP A 313 41.11 -13.15 18.72
N THR A 314 40.31 -14.20 18.52
CA THR A 314 38.93 -14.08 17.98
C THR A 314 37.95 -14.92 18.79
N PHE A 315 36.83 -14.33 19.18
CA PHE A 315 35.67 -15.08 19.67
C PHE A 315 35.04 -15.86 18.50
N ARG A 316 35.31 -17.17 18.45
CA ARG A 316 34.99 -18.05 17.30
C ARG A 316 33.52 -18.46 17.13
N PRO A 317 32.69 -18.61 18.18
CA PRO A 317 31.26 -18.84 17.99
C PRO A 317 30.56 -17.66 17.30
N PRO A 318 29.32 -17.84 16.79
CA PRO A 318 28.48 -16.73 16.38
C PRO A 318 28.37 -15.65 17.46
N TRP A 319 28.36 -14.39 17.03
CA TRP A 319 28.32 -13.21 17.90
C TRP A 319 26.88 -12.87 18.34
N TYR A 320 26.73 -12.02 19.35
CA TYR A 320 25.41 -11.55 19.79
C TYR A 320 24.79 -10.61 18.76
N HIS A 321 23.61 -10.97 18.26
CA HIS A 321 23.08 -10.48 16.99
C HIS A 321 21.60 -10.07 17.10
N ARG A 322 21.22 -9.09 16.27
CA ARG A 322 19.85 -8.62 16.03
C ARG A 322 19.72 -8.30 14.54
N ASN A 323 19.01 -9.14 13.81
CA ASN A 323 18.97 -9.13 12.35
C ASN A 323 17.73 -8.40 11.80
N THR A 324 17.76 -7.93 10.55
CA THR A 324 16.55 -7.59 9.76
C THR A 324 15.85 -8.84 9.22
N MET A 325 16.58 -9.96 9.09
CA MET A 325 16.04 -11.29 8.84
C MET A 325 15.10 -11.78 9.95
N SER A 326 14.22 -12.72 9.59
CA SER A 326 13.87 -13.82 10.49
C SER A 326 14.73 -15.04 10.18
N GLU A 327 15.32 -15.64 11.21
CA GLU A 327 16.19 -16.81 11.11
C GLU A 327 15.46 -18.03 11.66
N PHE A 328 14.97 -18.91 10.78
CA PHE A 328 14.51 -20.24 11.17
C PHE A 328 15.69 -21.21 11.04
N MET A 329 15.93 -22.04 12.05
CA MET A 329 17.09 -22.93 12.10
C MET A 329 16.63 -24.36 12.37
N GLY A 330 16.98 -25.30 11.49
CA GLY A 330 16.81 -26.74 11.68
C GLY A 330 18.17 -27.41 11.90
N LEU A 331 18.17 -28.63 12.42
CA LEU A 331 19.38 -29.45 12.58
C LEU A 331 19.16 -30.84 11.96
N ILE A 332 20.01 -31.25 11.03
CA ILE A 332 19.95 -32.60 10.44
C ILE A 332 20.54 -33.61 11.41
N CYS A 333 21.79 -33.39 11.82
CA CYS A 333 22.57 -34.30 12.67
C CYS A 333 23.70 -33.57 13.43
N GLY A 334 24.18 -34.19 14.52
CA GLY A 334 25.25 -33.67 15.38
C GLY A 334 24.79 -32.64 16.41
N GLN A 335 25.66 -31.69 16.77
CA GLN A 335 25.38 -30.57 17.69
C GLN A 335 25.62 -29.22 16.98
N TYR A 336 25.45 -28.10 17.71
CA TYR A 336 25.70 -26.76 17.17
C TYR A 336 26.56 -25.90 18.09
N ASP A 337 27.62 -25.33 17.52
CA ASP A 337 28.65 -24.53 18.20
C ASP A 337 28.11 -23.44 19.14
N ALA A 338 26.97 -22.81 18.83
CA ALA A 338 26.44 -21.70 19.62
C ALA A 338 25.53 -22.11 20.80
N LYS A 339 25.21 -23.41 20.94
CA LYS A 339 24.18 -23.92 21.87
C LYS A 339 24.64 -25.11 22.70
N THR A 340 25.85 -25.05 23.23
CA THR A 340 26.46 -26.15 24.00
C THR A 340 25.86 -26.37 25.39
N GLY A 341 25.01 -25.46 25.89
CA GLY A 341 24.22 -25.64 27.12
C GLY A 341 22.98 -26.53 26.96
N GLY A 342 22.63 -26.93 25.73
CA GLY A 342 21.59 -27.93 25.44
C GLY A 342 20.28 -27.38 24.86
N GLY A 343 19.34 -28.30 24.63
CA GLY A 343 17.99 -28.02 24.14
C GLY A 343 17.87 -27.64 22.66
N PHE A 344 18.92 -27.76 21.84
CA PHE A 344 18.78 -27.83 20.39
C PHE A 344 19.37 -29.16 19.95
N GLN A 345 18.61 -29.93 19.16
CA GLN A 345 18.85 -31.34 18.89
C GLN A 345 18.47 -31.65 17.42
N PRO A 346 19.05 -32.70 16.81
CA PRO A 346 18.63 -33.18 15.50
C PRO A 346 17.11 -33.36 15.38
N ALA A 347 16.54 -32.92 14.26
CA ALA A 347 15.10 -32.77 14.01
C ALA A 347 14.35 -31.70 14.83
N GLY A 348 15.02 -30.97 15.73
CA GLY A 348 14.45 -29.79 16.39
C GLY A 348 14.59 -28.54 15.52
N ALA A 349 13.86 -27.49 15.88
CA ALA A 349 13.93 -26.20 15.20
C ALA A 349 14.06 -25.02 16.17
N SER A 350 14.48 -23.86 15.69
CA SER A 350 14.31 -22.58 16.38
C SER A 350 14.00 -21.44 15.42
N LEU A 351 13.37 -20.38 15.93
CA LEU A 351 13.06 -19.17 15.17
C LEU A 351 13.47 -17.94 15.96
N HIS A 352 14.43 -17.17 15.42
CA HIS A 352 14.71 -15.81 15.84
C HIS A 352 14.02 -14.85 14.87
N ASN A 353 12.83 -14.35 15.25
CA ASN A 353 12.09 -13.38 14.43
C ASN A 353 12.84 -12.03 14.35
N VAL A 354 12.56 -11.20 13.34
CA VAL A 354 13.24 -9.90 13.10
C VAL A 354 13.50 -9.07 14.36
N MET A 355 14.74 -8.54 14.45
CA MET A 355 15.28 -7.72 15.52
C MET A 355 15.32 -8.35 16.93
N THR A 356 14.85 -9.60 17.08
CA THR A 356 14.96 -10.38 18.31
C THR A 356 16.42 -10.66 18.62
N ALA A 357 16.89 -10.18 19.77
CA ALA A 357 18.26 -10.39 20.20
C ALA A 357 18.54 -11.88 20.45
N HIS A 358 19.56 -12.42 19.80
CA HIS A 358 20.01 -13.80 19.91
C HIS A 358 21.55 -13.85 19.90
N GLY A 359 22.13 -15.05 19.93
CA GLY A 359 23.58 -15.26 20.08
C GLY A 359 23.89 -16.55 20.84
N PRO A 360 25.13 -16.75 21.29
CA PRO A 360 25.54 -17.95 22.03
C PRO A 360 24.87 -17.99 23.43
N ASP A 361 24.75 -19.19 24.01
CA ASP A 361 24.40 -19.32 25.43
C ASP A 361 25.59 -18.96 26.35
N ALA A 362 25.32 -18.74 27.64
CA ALA A 362 26.32 -18.28 28.62
C ALA A 362 27.48 -19.27 28.78
N ASP A 363 27.19 -20.57 28.83
CA ASP A 363 28.21 -21.63 28.90
C ASP A 363 29.12 -21.62 27.67
N THR A 364 28.55 -21.42 26.48
CA THR A 364 29.30 -21.32 25.23
C THR A 364 30.17 -20.06 25.21
N PHE A 365 29.65 -18.93 25.69
CA PHE A 365 30.41 -17.69 25.83
C PHE A 365 31.59 -17.83 26.80
N GLU A 366 31.38 -18.43 27.97
CA GLU A 366 32.41 -18.64 28.99
C GLU A 366 33.50 -19.62 28.50
N LYS A 367 33.10 -20.74 27.88
CA LYS A 367 34.03 -21.70 27.27
C LYS A 367 34.88 -21.04 26.18
N ALA A 368 34.26 -20.29 25.27
CA ALA A 368 34.95 -19.70 24.12
C ALA A 368 35.87 -18.55 24.51
N SER A 369 35.47 -17.72 25.49
CA SER A 369 36.28 -16.58 25.96
C SER A 369 37.54 -16.99 26.72
N ASN A 370 37.58 -18.21 27.25
CA ASN A 370 38.74 -18.77 28.00
C ASN A 370 39.48 -19.87 27.22
N ALA A 371 39.15 -20.13 25.94
CA ALA A 371 39.72 -21.21 25.16
C ALA A 371 41.13 -20.88 24.62
N GLU A 372 42.05 -21.85 24.68
CA GLU A 372 43.36 -21.75 24.02
C GLU A 372 43.18 -21.87 22.49
N LEU A 373 43.36 -20.77 21.76
CA LEU A 373 43.09 -20.72 20.32
C LEU A 373 44.17 -21.45 19.51
N LYS A 374 43.83 -22.64 19.00
CA LYS A 374 44.62 -23.47 18.08
C LYS A 374 43.82 -23.78 16.80
N PRO A 375 44.45 -24.17 15.69
CA PRO A 375 43.73 -24.70 14.53
C PRO A 375 42.85 -25.89 14.95
N MET A 376 41.54 -25.77 14.72
CA MET A 376 40.54 -26.74 15.17
C MET A 376 39.57 -27.02 14.03
N LYS A 377 39.23 -28.28 13.79
CA LYS A 377 38.13 -28.65 12.89
C LYS A 377 36.88 -28.88 13.74
N VAL A 378 35.81 -28.14 13.46
CA VAL A 378 34.47 -28.39 14.02
C VAL A 378 33.67 -29.25 13.03
N GLY A 379 32.61 -29.91 13.47
CA GLY A 379 31.90 -30.94 12.69
C GLY A 379 32.56 -32.31 12.64
N GLU A 380 33.61 -32.57 13.44
CA GLU A 380 34.18 -33.91 13.66
C GLU A 380 33.89 -34.40 15.08
N GLY A 381 32.69 -34.96 15.32
CA GLY A 381 32.30 -35.42 16.67
C GLY A 381 31.14 -36.42 16.76
N SER A 382 30.24 -36.48 15.78
CA SER A 382 29.02 -37.31 15.77
C SER A 382 29.30 -38.82 15.59
N LYS A 383 29.83 -39.49 16.62
CA LYS A 383 30.17 -40.92 16.63
C LYS A 383 28.95 -41.87 16.67
N THR A 384 28.20 -41.94 15.58
CA THR A 384 27.29 -43.06 15.24
C THR A 384 27.17 -43.18 13.70
N ASP A 385 28.19 -43.73 13.05
CA ASP A 385 28.27 -44.22 11.65
C ASP A 385 27.75 -43.32 10.49
N LEU A 386 27.35 -42.08 10.76
CA LEU A 386 26.94 -41.06 9.78
C LEU A 386 27.66 -39.74 10.10
N THR A 387 28.81 -39.53 9.46
CA THR A 387 29.73 -38.43 9.79
C THR A 387 29.46 -37.15 9.02
N SER A 388 28.60 -36.31 9.58
CA SER A 388 28.51 -34.87 9.28
C SER A 388 27.88 -34.12 10.46
N GLU A 389 28.16 -32.83 10.53
CA GLU A 389 27.28 -31.84 11.14
C GLU A 389 26.74 -30.97 10.00
N SER A 390 25.42 -30.88 9.93
CA SER A 390 24.69 -30.06 8.97
C SER A 390 23.51 -29.44 9.72
N MET A 391 23.79 -28.28 10.31
CA MET A 391 22.74 -27.38 10.79
C MET A 391 22.32 -26.47 9.63
N GLU A 392 21.05 -26.14 9.51
CA GLU A 392 20.53 -25.30 8.45
C GLU A 392 19.85 -24.07 9.02
N SER A 393 20.26 -22.86 8.59
CA SER A 393 19.48 -21.65 8.79
C SER A 393 18.70 -21.31 7.51
N MET A 394 17.40 -21.54 7.53
CA MET A 394 16.45 -21.00 6.57
C MET A 394 16.22 -19.52 6.93
N SER A 395 17.05 -18.64 6.38
CA SER A 395 17.00 -17.19 6.70
C SER A 395 16.15 -16.43 5.69
N ALA A 396 15.08 -15.79 6.15
CA ALA A 396 14.11 -15.10 5.28
C ALA A 396 14.33 -13.58 5.27
N MET A 397 14.92 -13.07 4.18
CA MET A 397 14.93 -11.64 3.90
C MET A 397 13.58 -11.18 3.35
N GLY A 398 13.30 -9.90 3.52
CA GLY A 398 12.02 -9.31 3.14
C GLY A 398 12.04 -7.80 2.95
N GLU A 399 13.21 -7.20 2.70
CA GLU A 399 13.32 -5.79 2.28
C GLU A 399 13.05 -5.65 0.78
N ASN A 400 11.91 -6.18 0.32
CA ASN A 400 11.46 -5.92 -1.04
C ASN A 400 10.85 -4.49 -1.04
N ASP A 401 11.51 -3.52 -1.70
CA ASP A 401 11.30 -2.06 -1.53
C ASP A 401 9.97 -1.52 -2.11
N SER A 402 8.97 -2.40 -2.18
CA SER A 402 7.59 -2.13 -2.57
C SER A 402 6.60 -2.28 -1.42
N TRP A 403 7.06 -2.25 -0.16
CA TRP A 403 6.31 -1.91 1.09
C TRP A 403 4.88 -2.48 1.27
N PHE A 404 4.51 -3.60 0.64
CA PHE A 404 3.49 -4.56 1.14
C PHE A 404 3.66 -5.93 0.48
N LYS A 405 4.74 -6.63 0.85
CA LYS A 405 4.69 -8.03 1.30
C LYS A 405 5.78 -8.21 2.35
N GLN A 406 5.41 -8.75 3.51
CA GLN A 406 6.26 -8.81 4.68
C GLN A 406 6.78 -10.23 4.83
N THR A 407 8.02 -10.48 4.39
CA THR A 407 8.71 -11.78 4.62
C THR A 407 9.58 -11.78 5.86
N SER A 408 9.96 -10.61 6.36
CA SER A 408 10.86 -10.46 7.51
C SER A 408 10.22 -10.75 8.87
N ILE A 409 8.89 -10.91 8.96
CA ILE A 409 8.24 -11.49 10.15
C ILE A 409 7.70 -12.86 9.77
N MET A 410 8.21 -13.92 10.39
CA MET A 410 7.62 -15.24 10.29
C MET A 410 6.47 -15.40 11.31
N GLU A 411 5.34 -15.91 10.83
CA GLU A 411 4.19 -16.32 11.61
C GLU A 411 4.31 -17.81 11.98
N VAL A 412 3.89 -18.23 13.17
CA VAL A 412 4.00 -19.64 13.62
C VAL A 412 2.68 -20.31 14.01
N THR A 413 2.58 -21.63 13.85
CA THR A 413 1.46 -22.39 14.41
C THR A 413 1.48 -22.36 15.93
N SER A 414 0.32 -22.09 16.54
CA SER A 414 0.15 -22.12 17.99
C SER A 414 0.30 -23.54 18.55
N PRO A 415 0.92 -23.72 19.74
CA PRO A 415 0.73 -24.91 20.57
C PRO A 415 -0.76 -25.17 20.85
N ALA A 416 -1.10 -26.39 21.29
CA ALA A 416 -2.48 -26.76 21.62
C ALA A 416 -3.09 -25.75 22.63
N PRO A 417 -4.30 -25.22 22.37
CA PRO A 417 -4.84 -24.10 23.12
C PRO A 417 -5.28 -24.51 24.53
N THR A 418 -4.94 -23.69 25.52
CA THR A 418 -5.69 -23.64 26.79
C THR A 418 -6.96 -22.80 26.58
N ASP A 419 -8.07 -23.17 27.23
CA ASP A 419 -9.45 -22.89 26.78
C ASP A 419 -9.91 -21.41 26.67
N ASN A 420 -9.10 -20.42 27.02
CA ASN A 420 -9.58 -19.07 27.33
C ASN A 420 -9.67 -18.07 26.15
N GLU A 421 -8.99 -18.27 25.01
CA GLU A 421 -8.97 -17.27 23.93
C GLU A 421 -9.75 -17.69 22.67
N LYS A 422 -11.08 -17.61 22.76
CA LYS A 422 -11.95 -17.53 21.58
C LYS A 422 -12.15 -16.07 21.14
N GLN A 423 -12.15 -15.87 19.82
CA GLN A 423 -12.40 -14.61 19.09
C GLN A 423 -11.24 -13.59 19.06
N LEU A 424 -10.48 -13.59 17.96
CA LEU A 424 -10.11 -12.37 17.22
C LEU A 424 -9.63 -12.74 15.79
N GLY A 425 -10.09 -11.97 14.80
CA GLY A 425 -9.93 -12.28 13.36
C GLY A 425 -8.54 -11.96 12.79
N HIS A 426 -8.35 -12.22 11.49
CA HIS A 426 -7.19 -11.73 10.76
C HIS A 426 -7.30 -10.22 10.52
N THR A 427 -6.18 -9.52 10.62
CA THR A 427 -6.06 -8.11 10.24
C THR A 427 -4.93 -7.88 9.23
N ASN A 428 -5.04 -6.81 8.46
CA ASN A 428 -4.24 -6.50 7.27
C ASN A 428 -3.10 -5.54 7.66
N PRO A 429 -1.88 -5.56 7.10
CA PRO A 429 -0.78 -4.81 7.69
C PRO A 429 -0.80 -3.26 7.53
N ASN A 430 -1.68 -2.61 6.75
CA ASN A 430 -2.01 -1.18 7.03
C ASN A 430 -3.14 -1.03 8.06
N SER A 431 -3.99 -2.06 8.23
CA SER A 431 -4.90 -2.07 9.37
C SER A 431 -4.14 -2.31 10.67
N GLN A 432 -2.98 -2.97 10.68
CA GLN A 432 -2.05 -2.92 11.83
C GLN A 432 -1.59 -1.48 12.13
N THR A 433 -1.26 -0.67 11.11
CA THR A 433 -1.02 0.78 11.31
C THR A 433 -2.24 1.45 11.95
N LEU A 434 -3.43 1.20 11.42
CA LEU A 434 -4.69 1.78 11.91
C LEU A 434 -5.06 1.30 13.34
N GLU A 435 -4.80 0.03 13.66
CA GLU A 435 -5.05 -0.67 14.92
C GLU A 435 -4.06 -0.21 16.00
N SER A 436 -2.80 0.05 15.64
CA SER A 436 -1.81 0.73 16.50
C SER A 436 -2.26 2.15 16.88
N LEU A 437 -3.04 2.78 16.00
CA LEU A 437 -3.69 4.06 16.23
C LEU A 437 -5.09 3.93 16.88
N GLY A 438 -5.58 2.71 17.11
CA GLY A 438 -6.81 2.40 17.86
C GLY A 438 -8.01 1.94 17.03
N TYR A 439 -7.90 1.73 15.71
CA TYR A 439 -9.06 1.54 14.82
C TYR A 439 -8.93 0.34 13.89
N ALA A 440 -10.03 -0.42 13.73
CA ALA A 440 -10.13 -1.45 12.70
C ALA A 440 -10.36 -0.85 11.30
N GLN A 441 -9.92 -1.55 10.27
CA GLN A 441 -10.13 -1.18 8.86
C GLN A 441 -11.59 -1.44 8.43
N GLU A 442 -12.45 -0.44 8.55
CA GLU A 442 -13.86 -0.54 8.16
C GLU A 442 -14.15 -0.26 6.67
N VAL A 443 -13.33 0.59 6.03
CA VAL A 443 -13.44 0.96 4.61
C VAL A 443 -12.42 0.20 3.76
N LYS A 444 -12.68 -0.02 2.46
CA LYS A 444 -11.75 -0.73 1.58
C LYS A 444 -10.74 0.21 0.91
N ARG A 445 -9.46 -0.17 0.92
CA ARG A 445 -8.40 0.54 0.20
C ARG A 445 -8.53 0.41 -1.32
N ARG A 446 -8.44 1.56 -1.98
CA ARG A 446 -8.89 1.85 -3.35
C ARG A 446 -7.98 2.87 -4.04
N PHE A 447 -7.39 3.81 -3.29
CA PHE A 447 -6.55 4.89 -3.83
C PHE A 447 -5.06 4.51 -3.83
N SER A 448 -4.45 4.53 -5.00
CA SER A 448 -2.99 4.59 -5.13
C SER A 448 -2.50 6.04 -5.07
N LEU A 449 -1.18 6.27 -4.92
CA LEU A 449 -0.60 7.62 -4.90
C LEU A 449 -1.05 8.50 -6.08
N MET A 450 -1.05 7.97 -7.31
CA MET A 450 -1.49 8.74 -8.48
C MET A 450 -2.99 9.08 -8.44
N ALA A 451 -3.83 8.17 -7.92
CA ALA A 451 -5.24 8.47 -7.71
C ALA A 451 -5.45 9.52 -6.60
N MET A 452 -4.65 9.49 -5.53
CA MET A 452 -4.74 10.46 -4.43
C MET A 452 -4.26 11.86 -4.86
N VAL A 453 -3.15 11.95 -5.61
CA VAL A 453 -2.69 13.20 -6.25
C VAL A 453 -3.79 13.75 -7.15
N ALA A 454 -4.35 12.93 -8.05
CA ALA A 454 -5.44 13.34 -8.92
C ALA A 454 -6.65 13.85 -8.15
N THR A 455 -7.10 13.11 -7.12
CA THR A 455 -8.21 13.50 -6.23
C THR A 455 -7.96 14.90 -5.64
N CYS A 456 -6.76 15.16 -5.13
CA CYS A 456 -6.44 16.45 -4.51
C CYS A 456 -6.27 17.58 -5.53
N VAL A 457 -5.75 17.29 -6.72
CA VAL A 457 -5.67 18.29 -7.80
C VAL A 457 -7.07 18.70 -8.26
N ASN A 458 -7.94 17.71 -8.55
CA ASN A 458 -9.32 17.92 -8.97
C ASN A 458 -10.14 18.64 -7.90
N LEU A 459 -9.98 18.27 -6.62
CA LEU A 459 -10.70 18.88 -5.50
C LEU A 459 -10.43 20.39 -5.38
N MET A 460 -9.18 20.80 -5.60
CA MET A 460 -8.78 22.21 -5.56
C MET A 460 -9.16 22.98 -6.84
N CYS A 461 -9.18 22.29 -7.99
CA CYS A 461 -9.64 22.80 -9.29
C CYS A 461 -9.11 24.21 -9.61
N THR A 462 -7.80 24.42 -9.42
CA THR A 462 -7.28 25.72 -8.99
C THR A 462 -7.43 26.85 -10.01
N TRP A 463 -7.28 26.59 -11.32
CA TRP A 463 -7.44 27.65 -12.32
C TRP A 463 -8.91 27.92 -12.65
N GLU A 464 -9.78 26.90 -12.60
CA GLU A 464 -11.23 27.03 -12.75
C GLU A 464 -11.85 27.78 -11.56
N ALA A 465 -11.44 27.42 -10.34
CA ALA A 465 -11.82 28.08 -9.10
C ALA A 465 -11.31 29.53 -9.05
N LEU A 466 -10.14 29.82 -9.65
CA LEU A 466 -9.62 31.18 -9.76
C LEU A 466 -10.45 32.01 -10.72
N SER A 467 -10.78 31.46 -11.89
CA SER A 467 -11.67 32.13 -12.88
C SER A 467 -13.01 32.55 -12.28
N SER A 468 -13.50 31.74 -11.32
CA SER A 468 -14.75 31.92 -10.61
C SER A 468 -14.67 32.99 -9.49
N THR A 469 -13.46 33.35 -9.05
CA THR A 469 -13.22 34.27 -7.92
C THR A 469 -12.40 35.52 -8.31
N LEU A 470 -12.09 35.71 -9.60
CA LEU A 470 -11.35 36.86 -10.14
C LEU A 470 -11.84 38.23 -9.61
N ALA A 471 -13.16 38.41 -9.48
CA ALA A 471 -13.76 39.70 -9.13
C ALA A 471 -13.22 40.30 -7.82
N ALA A 472 -13.01 39.47 -6.78
CA ALA A 472 -12.60 39.97 -5.47
C ALA A 472 -11.18 40.57 -5.49
N GLY A 473 -10.22 39.88 -6.11
CA GLY A 473 -8.86 40.37 -6.30
C GLY A 473 -8.75 41.54 -7.29
N LEU A 474 -9.51 41.52 -8.39
CA LEU A 474 -9.56 42.65 -9.34
C LEU A 474 -10.05 43.95 -8.67
N VAL A 475 -11.04 43.86 -7.78
CA VAL A 475 -11.55 45.01 -7.01
C VAL A 475 -10.59 45.43 -5.89
N SER A 476 -9.97 44.47 -5.21
CA SER A 476 -9.24 44.69 -3.96
C SER A 476 -7.72 44.61 -4.16
N GLY A 477 -7.20 45.52 -4.98
CA GLY A 477 -5.77 45.66 -5.28
C GLY A 477 -5.36 45.28 -6.71
N GLY A 478 -6.29 44.84 -7.55
CA GLY A 478 -6.09 44.69 -8.99
C GLY A 478 -5.12 43.56 -9.40
N PRO A 479 -4.49 43.67 -10.58
CA PRO A 479 -3.48 42.71 -11.06
C PRO A 479 -2.38 42.40 -10.04
N VAL A 480 -1.87 43.42 -9.34
CA VAL A 480 -0.86 43.28 -8.28
C VAL A 480 -1.34 42.40 -7.12
N ALA A 481 -2.60 42.55 -6.67
CA ALA A 481 -3.15 41.69 -5.63
C ALA A 481 -3.27 40.23 -6.08
N LEU A 482 -3.71 39.99 -7.32
CA LEU A 482 -3.83 38.63 -7.85
C LEU A 482 -2.47 37.96 -8.06
N VAL A 483 -1.51 38.62 -8.72
CA VAL A 483 -0.20 38.02 -9.05
C VAL A 483 0.60 37.75 -7.78
N TYR A 484 0.90 38.79 -6.98
CA TYR A 484 1.71 38.63 -5.77
C TYR A 484 0.94 37.91 -4.65
N GLY A 485 -0.38 38.02 -4.62
CA GLY A 485 -1.23 37.21 -3.75
C GLY A 485 -1.17 35.72 -4.08
N SER A 486 -1.09 35.33 -5.36
CA SER A 486 -0.89 33.92 -5.73
C SER A 486 0.47 33.37 -5.29
N ILE A 487 1.51 34.20 -5.30
CA ILE A 487 2.86 33.83 -4.83
C ILE A 487 2.87 33.69 -3.29
N ALA A 488 2.25 34.64 -2.58
CA ALA A 488 2.10 34.60 -1.13
C ALA A 488 1.24 33.41 -0.68
N ALA A 489 0.14 33.13 -1.38
CA ALA A 489 -0.72 31.99 -1.11
C ALA A 489 -0.02 30.65 -1.38
N PHE A 490 0.81 30.55 -2.42
CA PHE A 490 1.65 29.37 -2.65
C PHE A 490 2.65 29.15 -1.52
N ALA A 491 3.44 30.16 -1.16
CA ALA A 491 4.44 30.06 -0.10
C ALA A 491 3.78 29.69 1.26
N GLY A 492 2.61 30.26 1.54
CA GLY A 492 1.82 29.94 2.72
C GLY A 492 1.23 28.53 2.71
N SER A 493 0.50 28.16 1.65
CA SER A 493 -0.16 26.86 1.55
C SER A 493 0.81 25.70 1.39
N ILE A 494 1.95 25.85 0.69
CA ILE A 494 2.96 24.79 0.62
C ILE A 494 3.61 24.55 1.99
N CYS A 495 3.86 25.60 2.78
CA CYS A 495 4.33 25.45 4.16
C CYS A 495 3.27 24.78 5.06
N GLY A 496 2.00 25.17 4.94
CA GLY A 496 0.88 24.51 5.65
C GLY A 496 0.75 23.02 5.30
N ALA A 497 0.79 22.69 4.01
CA ALA A 497 0.74 21.33 3.51
C ALA A 497 1.94 20.50 3.99
N MET A 498 3.16 21.04 3.93
CA MET A 498 4.34 20.36 4.47
C MET A 498 4.25 20.14 5.99
N SER A 499 3.76 21.13 6.75
CA SER A 499 3.59 21.02 8.20
C SER A 499 2.56 19.95 8.59
N LEU A 500 1.44 19.87 7.86
CA LEU A 500 0.42 18.84 8.08
C LEU A 500 0.83 17.48 7.50
N ALA A 501 1.63 17.43 6.43
CA ALA A 501 2.16 16.19 5.85
C ALA A 501 3.08 15.44 6.82
N GLU A 502 3.88 16.14 7.63
CA GLU A 502 4.71 15.53 8.68
C GLU A 502 3.84 14.85 9.78
N LEU A 503 2.66 15.42 10.06
CA LEU A 503 1.69 14.86 11.00
C LEU A 503 0.86 13.73 10.38
N ALA A 504 0.45 13.87 9.11
CA ALA A 504 -0.25 12.85 8.35
C ALA A 504 0.62 11.60 8.12
N SER A 505 1.93 11.78 7.93
CA SER A 505 2.90 10.68 7.88
C SER A 505 2.96 9.91 9.21
N SER A 506 2.83 10.63 10.33
CA SER A 506 2.91 10.05 11.68
C SER A 506 1.59 9.41 12.13
N PHE A 507 0.45 9.91 11.64
CA PHE A 507 -0.91 9.51 12.06
C PHE A 507 -1.90 9.43 10.89
N PRO A 508 -1.71 8.55 9.89
CA PRO A 508 -2.47 8.52 8.63
C PRO A 508 -3.92 8.05 8.81
N THR A 509 -4.77 8.90 9.37
CA THR A 509 -6.15 8.60 9.79
C THR A 509 -7.16 9.55 9.14
N ALA A 510 -8.38 9.08 8.86
CA ALA A 510 -9.41 9.89 8.22
C ALA A 510 -9.85 11.10 9.07
N GLY A 511 -9.57 11.09 10.37
CA GLY A 511 -9.80 12.23 11.27
C GLY A 511 -8.78 13.37 11.17
N GLY A 512 -7.62 13.14 10.53
CA GLY A 512 -6.64 14.18 10.19
C GLY A 512 -6.32 15.15 11.33
N GLN A 513 -6.61 16.44 11.15
CA GLN A 513 -6.24 17.51 12.09
C GLN A 513 -6.69 17.23 13.52
N TYR A 514 -7.85 16.63 13.74
CA TYR A 514 -8.32 16.40 15.11
C TYR A 514 -7.65 15.19 15.78
N HIS A 515 -7.19 14.21 14.99
CA HIS A 515 -6.28 13.16 15.48
C HIS A 515 -4.90 13.76 15.80
N PHE A 516 -4.37 14.64 14.94
CA PHE A 516 -3.11 15.33 15.19
C PHE A 516 -3.18 16.16 16.48
N VAL A 517 -4.23 16.97 16.65
CA VAL A 517 -4.47 17.77 17.87
C VAL A 517 -4.60 16.85 19.10
N ALA A 518 -5.23 15.68 18.99
CA ALA A 518 -5.34 14.75 20.11
C ALA A 518 -4.00 14.13 20.54
N LYS A 519 -3.14 13.75 19.58
CA LYS A 519 -1.80 13.21 19.86
C LYS A 519 -0.87 14.30 20.41
N LEU A 520 -0.96 15.52 19.88
CA LEU A 520 -0.13 16.66 20.30
C LEU A 520 -0.60 17.35 21.59
N SER A 521 -1.88 17.29 21.97
CA SER A 521 -2.38 17.99 23.17
C SER A 521 -1.92 17.34 24.50
N PRO A 522 -1.82 18.12 25.60
CA PRO A 522 -1.71 17.57 26.96
C PRO A 522 -2.89 16.66 27.33
N ARG A 523 -2.64 15.60 28.13
CA ARG A 523 -3.68 14.63 28.53
C ARG A 523 -4.95 15.29 29.11
N ALA A 524 -4.79 16.32 29.96
CA ALA A 524 -5.90 16.99 30.63
C ALA A 524 -6.80 17.84 29.69
N THR A 525 -6.29 18.35 28.57
CA THR A 525 -7.05 19.18 27.63
C THR A 525 -7.42 18.45 26.34
N ARG A 526 -6.79 17.30 26.05
CA ARG A 526 -6.95 16.52 24.82
C ARG A 526 -8.39 16.42 24.31
N PRO A 527 -9.40 15.97 25.11
CA PRO A 527 -10.73 15.74 24.55
C PRO A 527 -11.42 17.04 24.13
N LEU A 528 -11.15 18.14 24.85
CA LEU A 528 -11.67 19.47 24.50
C LEU A 528 -11.02 20.00 23.23
N THR A 529 -9.69 19.98 23.15
CA THR A 529 -8.95 20.56 22.01
C THR A 529 -9.19 19.76 20.73
N SER A 530 -9.21 18.42 20.80
CA SER A 530 -9.50 17.60 19.62
C SER A 530 -10.97 17.65 19.21
N TRP A 531 -11.92 17.79 20.14
CA TRP A 531 -13.32 17.97 19.74
C TRP A 531 -13.55 19.27 18.97
N PHE A 532 -12.99 20.40 19.45
CA PHE A 532 -13.09 21.67 18.73
C PHE A 532 -12.38 21.62 17.38
N ALA A 533 -11.21 20.99 17.27
CA ALA A 533 -10.53 20.78 15.99
C ALA A 533 -11.39 19.95 15.02
N GLY A 534 -11.99 18.85 15.49
CA GLY A 534 -12.84 17.97 14.66
C GLY A 534 -14.12 18.66 14.21
N TYR A 535 -14.74 19.44 15.11
CA TYR A 535 -15.93 20.23 14.81
C TYR A 535 -15.64 21.32 13.77
N ILE A 536 -14.55 22.07 13.92
CA ILE A 536 -14.15 23.14 12.98
C ILE A 536 -13.73 22.56 11.63
N SER A 537 -12.91 21.50 11.59
CA SER A 537 -12.56 20.83 10.31
C SER A 537 -13.80 20.29 9.61
N THR A 538 -14.73 19.63 10.34
CA THR A 538 -15.95 19.07 9.73
C THR A 538 -16.85 20.17 9.16
N LEU A 539 -17.01 21.29 9.89
CA LEU A 539 -17.75 22.45 9.41
C LEU A 539 -17.11 23.07 8.15
N GLY A 540 -15.79 23.25 8.17
CA GLY A 540 -15.02 23.77 7.04
C GLY A 540 -15.14 22.88 5.80
N TRP A 541 -15.02 21.56 5.97
CA TRP A 541 -15.12 20.59 4.87
C TRP A 541 -16.53 20.46 4.29
N ILE A 542 -17.59 20.49 5.11
CA ILE A 542 -18.97 20.56 4.59
C ILE A 542 -19.15 21.84 3.78
N SER A 543 -18.70 22.98 4.31
CA SER A 543 -18.88 24.27 3.66
C SER A 543 -18.07 24.38 2.35
N LEU A 544 -16.86 23.81 2.30
CA LEU A 544 -16.05 23.74 1.09
C LEU A 544 -16.68 22.83 0.04
N ALA A 545 -17.25 21.69 0.44
CA ALA A 545 -17.94 20.79 -0.48
C ALA A 545 -19.21 21.39 -1.12
N GLY A 546 -19.69 22.54 -0.60
CA GLY A 546 -20.75 23.32 -1.22
C GLY A 546 -20.29 24.32 -2.29
N SER A 547 -19.00 24.67 -2.35
CA SER A 547 -18.54 25.75 -3.23
C SER A 547 -18.54 25.37 -4.71
N ALA A 548 -17.85 24.29 -5.09
CA ALA A 548 -17.78 23.84 -6.48
C ALA A 548 -19.14 23.58 -7.15
N PRO A 549 -20.11 22.85 -6.55
CA PRO A 549 -21.43 22.68 -7.17
C PRO A 549 -22.24 23.97 -7.23
N PHE A 550 -21.99 24.93 -6.32
CA PHE A 550 -22.67 26.23 -6.36
C PHE A 550 -22.10 27.11 -7.46
N LEU A 551 -20.77 27.16 -7.60
CA LEU A 551 -20.09 27.84 -8.70
C LEU A 551 -20.52 27.25 -10.04
N ALA A 552 -20.51 25.92 -10.20
CA ALA A 552 -20.99 25.27 -11.42
C ALA A 552 -22.47 25.57 -11.70
N GLY A 553 -23.36 25.45 -10.70
CA GLY A 553 -24.79 25.71 -10.87
C GLY A 553 -25.12 27.16 -11.23
N THR A 554 -24.40 28.12 -10.65
CA THR A 554 -24.54 29.54 -10.97
C THR A 554 -23.81 29.95 -12.25
N GLN A 555 -22.74 29.26 -12.66
CA GLN A 555 -22.12 29.43 -13.98
C GLN A 555 -23.03 28.92 -15.10
N ILE A 556 -23.75 27.81 -14.91
CA ILE A 556 -24.83 27.41 -15.84
C ILE A 556 -25.87 28.53 -15.94
N GLN A 557 -26.27 29.15 -14.82
CA GLN A 557 -27.20 30.28 -14.84
C GLN A 557 -26.63 31.50 -15.59
N GLY A 558 -25.36 31.85 -15.39
CA GLY A 558 -24.67 32.91 -16.12
C GLY A 558 -24.53 32.63 -17.62
N LEU A 559 -24.35 31.36 -18.00
CA LEU A 559 -24.39 30.92 -19.39
C LEU A 559 -25.80 31.02 -20.00
N ILE A 560 -26.86 30.74 -19.24
CA ILE A 560 -28.24 30.96 -19.70
C ILE A 560 -28.47 32.46 -19.94
N VAL A 561 -28.01 33.36 -19.06
CA VAL A 561 -28.05 34.82 -19.27
C VAL A 561 -27.31 35.24 -20.55
N LEU A 562 -26.15 34.64 -20.84
CA LEU A 562 -25.38 34.95 -22.07
C LEU A 562 -26.10 34.45 -23.35
N ASN A 563 -26.79 33.30 -23.29
CA ASN A 563 -27.43 32.68 -24.45
C ASN A 563 -28.89 33.13 -24.67
N ASN A 564 -29.54 33.69 -23.65
CA ASN A 564 -30.93 34.15 -23.70
C ASN A 564 -31.07 35.51 -22.98
N PRO A 565 -31.00 36.64 -23.70
CA PRO A 565 -31.12 37.98 -23.13
C PRO A 565 -32.43 38.25 -22.39
N ASP A 566 -33.52 37.55 -22.73
CA ASP A 566 -34.84 37.70 -22.10
C ASP A 566 -34.98 36.86 -20.80
N TYR A 567 -33.94 36.14 -20.39
CA TYR A 567 -33.97 35.30 -19.20
C TYR A 567 -33.89 36.12 -17.91
N VAL A 568 -35.04 36.29 -17.24
CA VAL A 568 -35.12 36.82 -15.88
C VAL A 568 -34.47 35.82 -14.91
N PHE A 569 -33.27 36.16 -14.42
CA PHE A 569 -32.54 35.31 -13.49
C PHE A 569 -33.10 35.45 -12.07
N GLU A 570 -33.41 34.33 -11.43
CA GLU A 570 -33.85 34.27 -10.03
C GLU A 570 -32.90 33.39 -9.21
N ARG A 571 -32.73 33.72 -7.92
CA ARG A 571 -31.76 33.00 -7.07
C ARG A 571 -32.09 31.51 -6.90
N TRP A 572 -33.37 31.17 -6.93
CA TRP A 572 -33.82 29.79 -6.81
C TRP A 572 -33.50 28.95 -8.05
N HIS A 573 -33.36 29.55 -9.25
CA HIS A 573 -32.90 28.82 -10.44
C HIS A 573 -31.48 28.28 -10.22
N GLY A 574 -30.56 29.11 -9.72
CA GLY A 574 -29.19 28.71 -9.37
C GLY A 574 -29.14 27.67 -8.24
N THR A 575 -29.99 27.81 -7.21
CA THR A 575 -30.13 26.80 -6.14
C THR A 575 -30.60 25.44 -6.69
N MET A 576 -31.55 25.41 -7.64
CA MET A 576 -31.99 24.16 -8.28
C MET A 576 -30.88 23.49 -9.10
N LEU A 577 -30.08 24.28 -9.83
CA LEU A 577 -28.92 23.78 -10.58
C LEU A 577 -27.81 23.25 -9.66
N PHE A 578 -27.52 23.96 -8.56
CA PHE A 578 -26.66 23.51 -7.47
C PHE A 578 -27.11 22.15 -6.92
N TRP A 579 -28.40 21.98 -6.60
CA TRP A 579 -28.93 20.70 -6.13
C TRP A 579 -28.80 19.58 -7.16
N ALA A 580 -29.04 19.86 -8.45
CA ALA A 580 -28.90 18.86 -9.51
C ALA A 580 -27.46 18.31 -9.63
N ILE A 581 -26.46 19.21 -9.60
CA ILE A 581 -25.04 18.83 -9.64
C ILE A 581 -24.65 18.06 -8.38
N LEU A 582 -25.06 18.57 -7.21
CA LEU A 582 -24.80 17.96 -5.90
C LEU A 582 -25.38 16.53 -5.79
N ILE A 583 -26.60 16.31 -6.27
CA ILE A 583 -27.25 14.99 -6.31
C ILE A 583 -26.53 14.06 -7.30
N GLY A 584 -26.13 14.58 -8.47
CA GLY A 584 -25.34 13.82 -9.46
C GLY A 584 -23.99 13.36 -8.90
N ALA A 585 -23.25 14.26 -8.26
CA ALA A 585 -21.98 13.93 -7.62
C ALA A 585 -22.15 12.93 -6.47
N ALA A 586 -23.15 13.11 -5.61
CA ALA A 586 -23.47 12.14 -4.54
C ALA A 586 -23.86 10.76 -5.10
N ALA A 587 -24.59 10.71 -6.22
CA ALA A 587 -24.90 9.47 -6.91
C ALA A 587 -23.63 8.79 -7.46
N ILE A 588 -22.68 9.54 -8.03
CA ILE A 588 -21.37 9.01 -8.44
C ILE A 588 -20.61 8.44 -7.22
N CYS A 589 -20.54 9.17 -6.11
CA CYS A 589 -19.89 8.70 -4.88
C CYS A 589 -20.46 7.38 -4.33
N ILE A 590 -21.78 7.14 -4.48
CA ILE A 590 -22.49 5.98 -3.91
C ILE A 590 -22.61 4.81 -4.91
N LEU A 591 -22.85 5.08 -6.19
CA LEU A 591 -23.09 4.05 -7.22
C LEU A 591 -21.80 3.63 -7.92
N CYS A 592 -20.87 4.56 -8.11
CA CYS A 592 -19.59 4.34 -8.81
C CYS A 592 -18.41 4.22 -7.84
N SER A 593 -18.63 3.87 -6.57
CA SER A 593 -17.58 3.86 -5.52
C SER A 593 -16.36 3.00 -5.85
N ASN A 594 -16.54 1.93 -6.64
CA ASN A 594 -15.45 1.06 -7.13
C ASN A 594 -14.60 1.71 -8.24
N ALA A 595 -15.15 2.70 -8.93
CA ALA A 595 -14.53 3.39 -10.06
C ALA A 595 -13.97 4.77 -9.71
N LEU A 596 -14.23 5.32 -8.51
CA LEU A 596 -13.72 6.63 -8.08
C LEU A 596 -12.21 6.83 -8.37
N PRO A 597 -11.29 5.89 -8.04
CA PRO A 597 -9.86 6.06 -8.34
C PRO A 597 -9.53 6.15 -9.84
N LEU A 598 -10.42 5.67 -10.73
CA LEU A 598 -10.31 5.84 -12.18
C LEU A 598 -10.94 7.16 -12.63
N ILE A 599 -12.10 7.53 -12.09
CA ILE A 599 -12.78 8.81 -12.36
C ILE A 599 -11.87 9.99 -12.04
N GLU A 600 -11.20 9.98 -10.90
CA GLU A 600 -10.28 11.08 -10.52
C GLU A 600 -9.08 11.17 -11.47
N LYS A 601 -8.48 10.03 -11.87
CA LYS A 601 -7.38 10.01 -12.84
C LYS A 601 -7.81 10.51 -14.24
N LEU A 602 -9.04 10.21 -14.67
CA LEU A 602 -9.57 10.71 -15.95
C LEU A 602 -9.89 12.21 -15.86
N THR A 603 -10.48 12.65 -14.75
CA THR A 603 -10.79 14.08 -14.48
C THR A 603 -9.51 14.92 -14.45
N LEU A 604 -8.39 14.40 -13.93
CA LEU A 604 -7.08 15.06 -13.99
C LEU A 604 -6.58 15.26 -15.43
N VAL A 605 -6.80 14.30 -16.34
CA VAL A 605 -6.45 14.44 -17.76
C VAL A 605 -7.33 15.51 -18.43
N ILE A 606 -8.62 15.58 -18.08
CA ILE A 606 -9.54 16.59 -18.58
C ILE A 606 -9.17 18.00 -18.07
N HIS A 607 -8.85 18.14 -16.78
CA HIS A 607 -8.37 19.37 -16.13
C HIS A 607 -7.16 19.96 -16.88
N VAL A 608 -6.11 19.14 -17.10
CA VAL A 608 -4.90 19.57 -17.82
C VAL A 608 -5.18 19.81 -19.31
N GLY A 609 -6.07 19.04 -19.94
CA GLY A 609 -6.49 19.25 -21.33
C GLY A 609 -7.20 20.59 -21.55
N PHE A 610 -8.21 20.90 -20.74
CA PHE A 610 -8.95 22.16 -20.82
C PHE A 610 -8.08 23.37 -20.46
N PHE A 611 -7.15 23.23 -19.53
CA PHE A 611 -6.16 24.26 -19.21
C PHE A 611 -5.39 24.72 -20.46
N PHE A 612 -4.81 23.78 -21.22
CA PHE A 612 -4.08 24.13 -22.45
C PHE A 612 -5.00 24.69 -23.55
N ILE A 613 -6.20 24.13 -23.72
CA ILE A 613 -7.18 24.62 -24.70
C ILE A 613 -7.55 26.08 -24.41
N ILE A 614 -7.83 26.42 -23.15
CA ILE A 614 -8.23 27.78 -22.76
C ILE A 614 -7.06 28.75 -22.86
N ILE A 615 -5.87 28.41 -22.35
CA ILE A 615 -4.70 29.30 -22.44
C ILE A 615 -4.32 29.59 -23.90
N VAL A 616 -4.27 28.58 -24.76
CA VAL A 616 -3.93 28.77 -26.17
C VAL A 616 -5.01 29.59 -26.88
N THR A 617 -6.29 29.35 -26.59
CA THR A 617 -7.38 30.13 -27.17
C THR A 617 -7.31 31.60 -26.73
N MET A 618 -7.09 31.89 -25.44
CA MET A 618 -6.91 33.27 -24.94
C MET A 618 -5.72 33.97 -25.59
N ALA A 619 -4.56 33.30 -25.66
CA ALA A 619 -3.33 33.91 -26.19
C ALA A 619 -3.35 34.12 -27.73
N VAL A 620 -4.17 33.37 -28.47
CA VAL A 620 -4.25 33.44 -29.95
C VAL A 620 -5.43 34.27 -30.44
N VAL A 621 -6.57 34.24 -29.76
CA VAL A 621 -7.83 34.86 -30.25
C VAL A 621 -8.06 36.27 -29.68
N SER A 622 -7.51 36.62 -28.51
CA SER A 622 -7.79 37.92 -27.89
C SER A 622 -7.31 39.11 -28.75
N PRO A 623 -8.19 40.08 -29.07
CA PRO A 623 -7.87 41.20 -29.96
C PRO A 623 -7.02 42.30 -29.31
N SER A 624 -6.74 42.17 -28.01
CA SER A 624 -5.97 43.14 -27.23
C SER A 624 -5.09 42.42 -26.22
N LYS A 625 -3.93 43.01 -25.92
CA LYS A 625 -3.00 42.52 -24.90
C LYS A 625 -2.55 43.69 -24.01
N HIS A 626 -2.66 43.52 -22.70
CA HIS A 626 -2.20 44.47 -21.69
C HIS A 626 -0.66 44.53 -21.59
N THR A 627 -0.14 45.61 -21.05
CA THR A 627 1.32 45.78 -20.84
C THR A 627 1.80 44.98 -19.63
N ALA A 628 3.11 44.70 -19.57
CA ALA A 628 3.72 44.11 -18.38
C ALA A 628 3.58 45.02 -17.14
N GLU A 629 3.54 46.35 -17.34
CA GLU A 629 3.21 47.33 -16.31
C GLU A 629 1.80 47.12 -15.74
N PHE A 630 0.79 46.95 -16.59
CA PHE A 630 -0.56 46.59 -16.13
C PHE A 630 -0.58 45.28 -15.33
N VAL A 631 0.13 44.24 -15.77
CA VAL A 631 0.09 42.94 -15.08
C VAL A 631 0.88 42.93 -13.76
N PHE A 632 2.00 43.65 -13.67
CA PHE A 632 2.95 43.52 -12.55
C PHE A 632 3.08 44.76 -11.63
N THR A 633 2.63 45.95 -12.03
CA THR A 633 2.76 47.18 -11.19
C THR A 633 1.46 47.93 -10.96
N LYS A 634 0.41 47.67 -11.76
CA LYS A 634 -0.90 48.30 -11.58
C LYS A 634 -1.64 47.76 -10.35
N PHE A 635 -1.69 48.58 -9.32
CA PHE A 635 -2.55 48.42 -8.16
C PHE A 635 -3.84 49.24 -8.34
N GLU A 636 -5.00 48.68 -7.95
CA GLU A 636 -6.29 49.38 -7.95
C GLU A 636 -7.11 49.03 -6.70
N ASN A 637 -7.45 50.04 -5.90
CA ASN A 637 -8.25 49.88 -4.68
C ASN A 637 -9.68 50.38 -4.91
N ASN A 638 -10.53 49.51 -5.48
CA ASN A 638 -11.96 49.76 -5.66
C ASN A 638 -12.80 49.26 -4.47
N SER A 639 -12.15 48.91 -3.34
CA SER A 639 -12.79 48.38 -2.14
C SER A 639 -13.36 49.45 -1.20
N GLY A 640 -12.96 50.72 -1.37
CA GLY A 640 -13.32 51.82 -0.46
C GLY A 640 -12.64 51.75 0.92
N TRP A 641 -11.68 50.85 1.13
CA TRP A 641 -10.81 50.87 2.31
C TRP A 641 -9.68 51.88 2.14
N ASP A 642 -9.54 52.79 3.11
CA ASP A 642 -8.60 53.92 3.11
C ASP A 642 -7.10 53.50 3.17
N ASN A 643 -6.81 52.20 3.24
CA ASN A 643 -5.48 51.64 3.37
C ASN A 643 -5.27 50.50 2.37
N ASP A 644 -4.35 50.72 1.42
CA ASP A 644 -4.07 49.80 0.32
C ASP A 644 -3.54 48.43 0.77
N ALA A 645 -2.82 48.35 1.90
CA ALA A 645 -2.39 47.06 2.44
C ALA A 645 -3.57 46.24 2.99
N VAL A 646 -4.61 46.90 3.53
CA VAL A 646 -5.86 46.23 3.92
C VAL A 646 -6.64 45.77 2.68
N ALA A 647 -6.74 46.62 1.65
CA ALA A 647 -7.39 46.25 0.39
C ALA A 647 -6.69 45.03 -0.27
N TRP A 648 -5.36 45.06 -0.38
CA TRP A 648 -4.56 43.94 -0.88
C TRP A 648 -4.78 42.66 -0.05
N SER A 649 -4.81 42.77 1.28
CA SER A 649 -5.03 41.63 2.19
C SER A 649 -6.44 41.03 2.07
N ILE A 650 -7.43 41.81 1.65
CA ILE A 650 -8.77 41.33 1.28
C ILE A 650 -8.74 40.67 -0.12
N GLY A 651 -8.00 41.25 -1.08
CA GLY A 651 -7.82 40.69 -2.43
C GLY A 651 -7.15 39.31 -2.45
N LEU A 652 -6.36 38.97 -1.42
CA LEU A 652 -5.83 37.63 -1.22
C LEU A 652 -6.89 36.52 -1.19
N LEU A 653 -8.16 36.83 -0.92
CA LEU A 653 -9.25 35.84 -0.88
C LEU A 653 -9.27 34.94 -2.12
N SER A 654 -9.15 35.52 -3.32
CA SER A 654 -9.12 34.76 -4.58
C SER A 654 -7.93 33.78 -4.63
N SER A 655 -6.75 34.20 -4.19
CA SER A 655 -5.52 33.39 -4.20
C SER A 655 -5.48 32.34 -3.09
N CYS A 656 -6.00 32.65 -1.90
CA CYS A 656 -6.06 31.73 -0.77
C CYS A 656 -7.12 30.65 -0.92
N TYR A 657 -8.28 30.99 -1.51
CA TYR A 657 -9.38 30.04 -1.77
C TYR A 657 -8.95 28.89 -2.67
N VAL A 658 -8.18 29.16 -3.73
CA VAL A 658 -7.83 28.17 -4.77
C VAL A 658 -6.67 27.25 -4.39
N LEU A 659 -6.02 27.48 -3.25
CA LEU A 659 -4.90 26.70 -2.71
C LEU A 659 -5.21 26.10 -1.32
N ILE A 660 -6.47 25.72 -1.06
CA ILE A 660 -6.94 25.07 0.17
C ILE A 660 -7.56 23.69 -0.11
N GLY A 661 -7.73 22.84 0.92
CA GLY A 661 -8.31 21.49 0.76
C GLY A 661 -7.30 20.40 0.35
N TYR A 662 -6.01 20.73 0.28
CA TYR A 662 -4.92 19.77 0.02
C TYR A 662 -4.86 18.64 1.07
N ASP A 663 -5.36 18.88 2.28
CA ASP A 663 -5.52 17.89 3.35
C ASP A 663 -6.60 16.83 3.05
N GLY A 664 -7.37 16.96 1.96
CA GLY A 664 -8.37 15.97 1.53
C GLY A 664 -7.80 14.56 1.37
N ALA A 665 -6.50 14.43 1.04
CA ALA A 665 -5.77 13.16 1.06
C ALA A 665 -5.79 12.47 2.43
N THR A 666 -5.74 13.23 3.52
CA THR A 666 -5.78 12.74 4.90
C THR A 666 -7.12 12.07 5.20
N HIS A 667 -8.23 12.65 4.73
CA HIS A 667 -9.56 12.08 4.92
C HIS A 667 -9.80 10.80 4.12
N LEU A 668 -8.92 10.50 3.15
CA LEU A 668 -8.93 9.27 2.36
C LEU A 668 -7.74 8.35 2.70
N SER A 669 -6.99 8.63 3.77
CA SER A 669 -5.83 7.82 4.19
C SER A 669 -6.23 6.37 4.48
N GLU A 670 -7.39 6.16 5.10
CA GLU A 670 -7.91 4.83 5.43
C GLU A 670 -8.35 4.05 4.17
N GLU A 671 -8.55 4.74 3.03
CA GLU A 671 -8.82 4.14 1.70
C GLU A 671 -7.56 4.13 0.81
N MET A 672 -6.36 4.42 1.35
CA MET A 672 -5.09 4.48 0.62
C MET A 672 -4.07 3.45 1.12
N ASP A 673 -3.42 2.73 0.21
CA ASP A 673 -2.27 1.89 0.59
C ASP A 673 -1.01 2.73 0.77
N LYS A 674 -0.24 2.46 1.84
CA LYS A 674 0.97 3.21 2.23
C LYS A 674 0.69 4.69 2.53
N ALA A 675 -0.39 4.96 3.27
CA ALA A 675 -0.86 6.32 3.52
C ALA A 675 0.17 7.20 4.25
N GLU A 676 1.01 6.62 5.11
CA GLU A 676 2.11 7.27 5.83
C GLU A 676 3.19 7.89 4.92
N THR A 677 3.34 7.42 3.67
CA THR A 677 4.19 8.07 2.64
C THR A 677 3.35 8.70 1.52
N GLY A 678 2.20 8.11 1.20
CA GLY A 678 1.33 8.49 0.10
C GLY A 678 0.55 9.78 0.33
N VAL A 679 -0.04 9.97 1.52
CA VAL A 679 -0.77 11.20 1.87
C VAL A 679 0.17 12.42 1.88
N PRO A 680 1.35 12.40 2.54
CA PRO A 680 2.34 13.47 2.44
C PRO A 680 2.70 13.87 1.00
N ARG A 681 2.95 12.88 0.14
CA ARG A 681 3.28 13.09 -1.28
C ARG A 681 2.10 13.67 -2.07
N ALA A 682 0.86 13.28 -1.76
CA ALA A 682 -0.33 13.82 -2.39
C ALA A 682 -0.60 15.29 -1.98
N MET A 683 -0.50 15.61 -0.68
CA MET A 683 -0.73 16.97 -0.15
C MET A 683 0.24 18.00 -0.71
N VAL A 684 1.53 17.65 -0.78
CA VAL A 684 2.58 18.54 -1.31
C VAL A 684 2.55 18.55 -2.84
N GLY A 685 2.36 17.38 -3.46
CA GLY A 685 2.32 17.22 -4.92
C GLY A 685 1.15 17.94 -5.58
N SER A 686 -0.04 17.96 -4.97
CA SER A 686 -1.20 18.66 -5.55
C SER A 686 -0.97 20.16 -5.67
N ILE A 687 -0.37 20.81 -4.65
CA ILE A 687 -0.03 22.24 -4.69
C ILE A 687 1.06 22.52 -5.73
N LEU A 688 2.08 21.67 -5.84
CA LEU A 688 3.14 21.79 -6.83
C LEU A 688 2.65 21.62 -8.28
N ILE A 689 1.54 20.92 -8.50
CA ILE A 689 0.84 20.84 -9.79
C ILE A 689 -0.08 22.05 -9.99
N ASN A 690 -0.91 22.37 -9.00
CA ASN A 690 -1.97 23.37 -9.13
C ASN A 690 -1.48 24.81 -9.19
N TRP A 691 -0.45 25.19 -8.43
CA TRP A 691 0.00 26.58 -8.42
C TRP A 691 0.62 27.03 -9.76
N PRO A 692 1.51 26.27 -10.43
CA PRO A 692 1.99 26.64 -11.75
C PRO A 692 0.87 26.78 -12.79
N LEU A 693 -0.14 25.91 -12.76
CA LEU A 693 -1.33 26.01 -13.62
C LEU A 693 -2.14 27.28 -13.28
N GLY A 694 -2.47 27.49 -12.01
CA GLY A 694 -3.20 28.67 -11.54
C GLY A 694 -2.51 29.99 -11.88
N LEU A 695 -1.19 30.08 -11.69
CA LEU A 695 -0.39 31.25 -12.03
C LEU A 695 -0.31 31.47 -13.55
N ALA A 696 -0.08 30.43 -14.35
CA ALA A 696 -0.03 30.54 -15.80
C ALA A 696 -1.37 31.00 -16.38
N PHE A 697 -2.48 30.42 -15.91
CA PHE A 697 -3.83 30.85 -16.27
C PHE A 697 -4.09 32.30 -15.84
N LEU A 698 -3.73 32.67 -14.60
CA LEU A 698 -3.90 34.04 -14.10
C LEU A 698 -3.15 35.07 -14.96
N LEU A 699 -1.89 34.81 -15.28
CA LEU A 699 -1.09 35.71 -16.11
C LEU A 699 -1.69 35.84 -17.51
N VAL A 700 -2.17 34.74 -18.10
CA VAL A 700 -2.86 34.77 -19.40
C VAL A 700 -4.17 35.58 -19.32
N VAL A 701 -4.98 35.41 -18.28
CA VAL A 701 -6.17 36.24 -18.05
C VAL A 701 -5.78 37.72 -17.94
N LEU A 702 -4.84 38.07 -17.06
CA LEU A 702 -4.43 39.46 -16.84
C LEU A 702 -3.79 40.11 -18.09
N PHE A 703 -3.10 39.32 -18.93
CA PHE A 703 -2.60 39.83 -20.21
C PHE A 703 -3.67 39.99 -21.29
N PHE A 704 -4.74 39.19 -21.30
CA PHE A 704 -5.67 39.07 -22.44
C PHE A 704 -7.16 39.31 -22.13
N MET A 705 -7.51 39.78 -20.93
CA MET A 705 -8.89 39.98 -20.47
C MET A 705 -9.65 41.15 -21.13
N GLY A 706 -8.97 42.09 -21.79
CA GLY A 706 -9.59 43.31 -22.30
C GLY A 706 -9.99 44.28 -21.18
N ASP A 707 -11.14 44.96 -21.32
CA ASP A 707 -11.61 45.92 -20.31
C ASP A 707 -12.09 45.25 -19.02
N VAL A 708 -11.47 45.67 -17.90
CA VAL A 708 -11.78 45.23 -16.54
C VAL A 708 -13.20 45.63 -16.13
N ASN A 709 -13.69 46.80 -16.56
CA ASN A 709 -15.00 47.31 -16.13
C ASN A 709 -16.14 46.52 -16.76
N SER A 710 -16.07 46.22 -18.06
CA SER A 710 -16.96 45.30 -18.75
C SER A 710 -16.98 43.93 -18.07
N ALA A 711 -15.81 43.38 -17.73
CA ALA A 711 -15.71 42.09 -17.06
C ALA A 711 -16.32 42.09 -15.64
N LEU A 712 -16.15 43.17 -14.86
CA LEU A 712 -16.70 43.28 -13.50
C LEU A 712 -18.21 43.57 -13.47
N ASN A 713 -18.74 44.31 -14.44
CA ASN A 713 -20.15 44.73 -14.49
C ASN A 713 -21.03 43.81 -15.36
N THR A 714 -20.59 42.58 -15.65
CA THR A 714 -21.33 41.64 -16.51
C THR A 714 -22.64 41.16 -15.87
N PRO A 715 -23.77 41.11 -16.62
CA PRO A 715 -25.01 40.52 -16.14
C PRO A 715 -24.91 39.00 -15.91
N THR A 716 -23.86 38.34 -16.43
CA THR A 716 -23.62 36.91 -16.21
C THR A 716 -23.14 36.57 -14.79
N GLY A 717 -22.75 37.58 -14.00
CA GLY A 717 -22.20 37.43 -12.65
C GLY A 717 -20.76 36.89 -12.56
N PHE A 718 -20.17 36.43 -13.68
CA PHE A 718 -18.84 35.82 -13.71
C PHE A 718 -17.93 36.51 -14.73
N PRO A 719 -16.89 37.25 -14.31
CA PRO A 719 -16.01 38.00 -15.21
C PRO A 719 -15.40 37.14 -16.33
N ILE A 720 -15.06 35.88 -16.07
CA ILE A 720 -14.48 34.99 -17.09
C ILE A 720 -15.43 34.72 -18.27
N ILE A 721 -16.75 34.66 -18.04
CA ILE A 721 -17.75 34.45 -19.10
C ILE A 721 -17.78 35.68 -20.02
N GLN A 722 -17.76 36.88 -19.43
CA GLN A 722 -17.70 38.13 -20.19
C GLN A 722 -16.38 38.30 -20.92
N ILE A 723 -15.25 37.93 -20.29
CA ILE A 723 -13.93 37.95 -20.91
C ILE A 723 -13.94 37.08 -22.17
N PHE A 724 -14.38 35.82 -22.07
CA PHE A 724 -14.47 34.93 -23.23
C PHE A 724 -15.40 35.45 -24.33
N TYR A 725 -16.51 36.10 -23.99
CA TYR A 725 -17.37 36.76 -24.98
C TYR A 725 -16.67 37.95 -25.65
N ASN A 726 -16.07 38.85 -24.86
CA ASN A 726 -15.38 40.05 -25.35
C ASN A 726 -14.19 39.70 -26.27
N MET A 727 -13.45 38.62 -26.00
CA MET A 727 -12.33 38.20 -26.85
C MET A 727 -12.75 37.44 -28.12
N THR A 728 -13.86 36.69 -28.10
CA THR A 728 -14.28 35.85 -29.24
C THR A 728 -15.32 36.51 -30.15
N GLY A 729 -16.04 37.52 -29.64
CA GLY A 729 -17.21 38.09 -30.32
C GLY A 729 -18.37 37.12 -30.52
N SER A 730 -18.35 35.94 -29.87
CA SER A 730 -19.25 34.82 -30.18
C SER A 730 -19.80 34.19 -28.90
N VAL A 731 -21.13 34.26 -28.73
CA VAL A 731 -21.86 33.60 -27.64
C VAL A 731 -21.54 32.11 -27.59
N THR A 732 -21.54 31.42 -28.73
CA THR A 732 -21.25 29.99 -28.82
C THR A 732 -19.83 29.65 -28.38
N ALA A 733 -18.82 30.42 -28.84
CA ALA A 733 -17.43 30.17 -28.48
C ALA A 733 -17.18 30.42 -26.98
N ALA A 734 -17.70 31.53 -26.45
CA ALA A 734 -17.65 31.84 -25.02
C ALA A 734 -18.35 30.78 -24.17
N THR A 735 -19.50 30.27 -24.63
CA THR A 735 -20.26 29.20 -23.96
C THR A 735 -19.48 27.88 -23.93
N CYS A 736 -18.76 27.53 -24.99
CA CYS A 736 -17.90 26.35 -24.98
C CYS A 736 -16.72 26.49 -23.99
N LEU A 737 -16.05 27.65 -23.96
CA LEU A 737 -14.89 27.90 -23.09
C LEU A 737 -15.30 27.96 -21.60
N ALA A 738 -16.34 28.71 -21.26
CA ALA A 738 -16.87 28.73 -19.90
C ALA A 738 -17.59 27.42 -19.52
N GLY A 739 -18.14 26.69 -20.49
CA GLY A 739 -18.71 25.35 -20.30
C GLY A 739 -17.67 24.33 -19.85
N ALA A 740 -16.43 24.41 -20.35
CA ALA A 740 -15.33 23.57 -19.89
C ALA A 740 -14.97 23.82 -18.41
N ILE A 741 -14.90 25.09 -17.99
CA ILE A 741 -14.71 25.51 -16.59
C ILE A 741 -15.88 25.00 -15.71
N THR A 742 -17.11 25.19 -16.19
CA THR A 742 -18.34 24.76 -15.51
C THR A 742 -18.39 23.25 -15.32
N ALA A 743 -17.98 22.48 -16.32
CA ALA A 743 -17.90 21.02 -16.27
C ALA A 743 -16.85 20.54 -15.25
N MET A 744 -15.70 21.21 -15.17
CA MET A 744 -14.68 20.91 -14.16
C MET A 744 -15.15 21.23 -12.73
N ALA A 745 -15.85 22.35 -12.52
CA ALA A 745 -16.47 22.68 -11.24
C ALA A 745 -17.59 21.69 -10.84
N ALA A 746 -18.31 21.12 -11.81
CA ALA A 746 -19.25 20.03 -11.57
C ALA A 746 -18.53 18.72 -11.19
N LEU A 747 -17.42 18.37 -11.86
CA LEU A 747 -16.64 17.16 -11.57
C LEU A 747 -15.91 17.22 -10.22
N SER A 748 -15.30 18.37 -9.86
CA SER A 748 -14.61 18.56 -8.57
C SER A 748 -15.53 18.47 -7.35
N THR A 749 -16.84 18.54 -7.55
CA THR A 749 -17.84 18.21 -6.51
C THR A 749 -17.70 16.76 -6.01
N VAL A 750 -17.29 15.81 -6.86
CA VAL A 750 -17.13 14.39 -6.50
C VAL A 750 -16.04 14.16 -5.43
N PRO A 751 -14.78 14.60 -5.60
CA PRO A 751 -13.75 14.45 -4.57
C PRO A 751 -14.05 15.31 -3.33
N LEU A 752 -14.70 16.46 -3.49
CA LEU A 752 -15.15 17.31 -2.37
C LEU A 752 -16.15 16.62 -1.45
N ILE A 753 -17.28 16.11 -1.98
CA ILE A 753 -18.26 15.33 -1.21
C ILE A 753 -17.59 14.09 -0.60
N THR A 754 -16.71 13.44 -1.37
CA THR A 754 -15.97 12.25 -0.96
C THR A 754 -15.15 12.53 0.31
N SER A 755 -14.30 13.57 0.33
CA SER A 755 -13.49 13.95 1.50
C SER A 755 -14.33 14.44 2.68
N ALA A 756 -15.32 15.32 2.44
CA ALA A 756 -16.20 15.85 3.50
C ALA A 756 -17.02 14.76 4.20
N ALA A 757 -17.44 13.72 3.46
CA ALA A 757 -18.14 12.57 4.04
C ALA A 757 -17.21 11.69 4.90
N ARG A 758 -15.92 11.57 4.59
CA ARG A 758 -14.99 10.76 5.42
C ARG A 758 -14.60 11.46 6.72
N ILE A 759 -14.36 12.77 6.71
CA ILE A 759 -14.11 13.48 7.98
C ILE A 759 -15.34 13.48 8.88
N MET A 760 -16.55 13.67 8.32
CA MET A 760 -17.80 13.51 9.08
C MET A 760 -17.93 12.09 9.65
N TRP A 761 -17.64 11.06 8.85
CA TRP A 761 -17.69 9.67 9.29
C TRP A 761 -16.70 9.38 10.42
N ALA A 762 -15.44 9.79 10.30
CA ALA A 762 -14.42 9.61 11.33
C ALA A 762 -14.78 10.35 12.63
N PHE A 763 -15.20 11.61 12.53
CA PHE A 763 -15.61 12.38 13.70
C PHE A 763 -16.91 11.85 14.33
N ALA A 764 -17.79 11.22 13.54
CA ALA A 764 -18.92 10.46 14.05
C ALA A 764 -18.49 9.17 14.77
N ARG A 765 -17.54 8.40 14.21
CA ARG A 765 -16.98 7.16 14.78
C ARG A 765 -16.44 7.40 16.20
N ASP A 766 -15.72 8.50 16.39
CA ASP A 766 -15.13 8.89 17.67
C ASP A 766 -16.14 9.55 18.64
N GLY A 767 -17.45 9.54 18.33
CA GLY A 767 -18.51 10.07 19.20
C GLY A 767 -18.68 11.60 19.19
N GLY A 768 -18.04 12.31 18.25
CA GLY A 768 -17.99 13.77 18.20
C GLY A 768 -19.31 14.45 17.80
N LEU A 769 -20.21 13.75 17.11
CA LEU A 769 -21.41 14.32 16.49
C LEU A 769 -22.72 13.87 17.17
N PRO A 770 -23.81 14.66 17.05
CA PRO A 770 -25.16 14.13 17.30
C PRO A 770 -25.43 12.96 16.35
N PHE A 771 -26.13 11.94 16.83
CA PHE A 771 -26.49 10.74 16.05
C PHE A 771 -25.30 9.91 15.48
N SER A 772 -24.09 10.05 16.04
CA SER A 772 -22.89 9.25 15.70
C SER A 772 -23.16 7.78 15.37
N GLN A 773 -23.97 7.08 16.18
CA GLN A 773 -24.34 5.66 16.02
C GLN A 773 -25.04 5.29 14.69
N TYR A 774 -25.45 6.29 13.89
CA TYR A 774 -25.97 6.13 12.54
C TYR A 774 -24.99 6.68 11.49
N ILE A 775 -24.42 7.86 11.72
CA ILE A 775 -23.52 8.55 10.79
C ILE A 775 -22.21 7.75 10.57
N ALA A 776 -21.68 7.12 11.63
CA ALA A 776 -20.46 6.32 11.61
C ALA A 776 -20.59 4.97 10.85
N LYS A 777 -21.78 4.59 10.37
CA LYS A 777 -21.99 3.27 9.75
C LYS A 777 -21.49 3.21 8.30
N VAL A 778 -20.56 2.29 8.05
CA VAL A 778 -20.12 1.87 6.71
C VAL A 778 -21.13 0.91 6.08
N ASP A 779 -21.42 1.08 4.79
CA ASP A 779 -22.24 0.15 4.00
C ASP A 779 -21.42 -1.11 3.67
N LYS A 780 -21.79 -2.25 4.27
CA LYS A 780 -21.10 -3.54 4.08
C LYS A 780 -21.09 -4.08 2.63
N ARG A 781 -21.96 -3.57 1.73
CA ARG A 781 -21.97 -3.95 0.30
C ARG A 781 -21.06 -3.06 -0.56
N ARG A 782 -20.84 -1.81 -0.14
CA ARG A 782 -20.09 -0.80 -0.92
C ARG A 782 -18.75 -0.40 -0.30
N GLU A 783 -18.52 -0.77 0.96
CA GLU A 783 -17.30 -0.53 1.76
C GLU A 783 -16.96 0.97 1.93
N ILE A 784 -18.01 1.81 1.98
CA ILE A 784 -17.94 3.28 2.13
C ILE A 784 -19.00 3.81 3.13
N PRO A 785 -18.81 4.98 3.74
CA PRO A 785 -19.75 5.55 4.71
C PRO A 785 -20.95 6.24 4.03
N THR A 786 -21.81 5.46 3.37
CA THR A 786 -22.96 5.95 2.58
C THR A 786 -23.88 6.89 3.37
N ILE A 787 -24.10 6.65 4.67
CA ILE A 787 -24.92 7.55 5.50
C ILE A 787 -24.25 8.91 5.68
N SER A 788 -22.94 8.98 5.87
CA SER A 788 -22.22 10.27 5.94
C SER A 788 -22.26 11.02 4.61
N ILE A 789 -22.17 10.33 3.46
CA ILE A 789 -22.36 10.95 2.14
C ILE A 789 -23.78 11.57 2.06
N MET A 790 -24.82 10.81 2.38
CA MET A 790 -26.20 11.31 2.37
C MET A 790 -26.44 12.48 3.34
N VAL A 791 -25.82 12.47 4.52
CA VAL A 791 -25.95 13.56 5.51
C VAL A 791 -25.21 14.82 5.04
N VAL A 792 -23.99 14.71 4.49
CA VAL A 792 -23.28 15.85 3.87
C VAL A 792 -24.10 16.42 2.71
N THR A 793 -24.61 15.59 1.81
CA THR A 793 -25.49 16.01 0.70
C THR A 793 -26.75 16.70 1.22
N PHE A 794 -27.41 16.17 2.26
CA PHE A 794 -28.62 16.78 2.82
C PHE A 794 -28.35 18.14 3.49
N LEU A 795 -27.25 18.26 4.25
CA LEU A 795 -26.83 19.54 4.83
C LEU A 795 -26.48 20.57 3.76
N LEU A 796 -25.85 20.14 2.66
CA LEU A 796 -25.59 20.99 1.49
C LEU A 796 -26.88 21.42 0.78
N ILE A 797 -27.87 20.55 0.63
CA ILE A 797 -29.20 20.91 0.13
C ILE A 797 -29.82 22.01 1.00
N LEU A 798 -29.80 21.85 2.32
CA LEU A 798 -30.31 22.85 3.27
C LEU A 798 -29.53 24.18 3.21
N LEU A 799 -28.21 24.14 3.05
CA LEU A 799 -27.40 25.34 2.85
C LEU A 799 -27.81 26.08 1.56
N GLY A 800 -28.13 25.36 0.47
CA GLY A 800 -28.62 25.96 -0.77
C GLY A 800 -29.91 26.77 -0.64
N LEU A 801 -30.74 26.52 0.38
CA LEU A 801 -31.93 27.33 0.68
C LEU A 801 -31.57 28.76 1.11
N ILE A 802 -30.40 28.95 1.73
CA ILE A 802 -29.94 30.26 2.22
C ILE A 802 -29.73 31.21 1.04
N ASN A 803 -29.24 30.72 -0.11
CA ASN A 803 -29.07 31.53 -1.31
C ASN A 803 -30.39 32.12 -1.82
N ILE A 804 -31.53 31.43 -1.65
CA ILE A 804 -32.85 31.95 -2.06
C ILE A 804 -33.15 33.25 -1.31
N GLY A 805 -32.93 33.27 0.02
CA GLY A 805 -33.11 34.48 0.84
C GLY A 805 -32.00 35.53 0.67
N SER A 806 -30.73 35.11 0.64
CA SER A 806 -29.58 36.00 0.46
C SER A 806 -28.33 35.25 -0.03
N THR A 807 -27.91 35.56 -1.26
CA THR A 807 -26.63 35.14 -1.83
C THR A 807 -25.44 35.64 -1.00
N THR A 808 -25.53 36.83 -0.38
CA THR A 808 -24.49 37.34 0.55
C THR A 808 -24.34 36.43 1.77
N ALA A 809 -25.46 35.97 2.35
CA ALA A 809 -25.44 35.06 3.49
C ALA A 809 -24.94 33.65 3.10
N PHE A 810 -25.22 33.19 1.87
CA PHE A 810 -24.67 31.94 1.35
C PHE A 810 -23.16 32.03 1.09
N ASN A 811 -22.71 33.08 0.39
CA ASN A 811 -21.29 33.30 0.09
C ASN A 811 -20.45 33.44 1.36
N ALA A 812 -21.00 34.05 2.42
CA ALA A 812 -20.36 34.10 3.73
C ALA A 812 -20.09 32.72 4.35
N ILE A 813 -20.87 31.68 4.00
CA ILE A 813 -20.63 30.30 4.45
C ILE A 813 -19.52 29.64 3.60
N LEU A 814 -19.38 30.02 2.32
CA LEU A 814 -18.21 29.62 1.51
C LEU A 814 -16.93 30.30 2.00
N SER A 815 -16.97 31.59 2.35
CA SER A 815 -15.84 32.29 3.00
C SER A 815 -15.50 31.70 4.37
N LEU A 816 -16.52 31.29 5.15
CA LEU A 816 -16.33 30.54 6.39
C LEU A 816 -15.61 29.21 6.16
N ALA A 817 -15.84 28.51 5.04
CA ALA A 817 -15.15 27.26 4.72
C ALA A 817 -13.62 27.46 4.74
N VAL A 818 -13.16 28.50 4.05
CA VAL A 818 -11.74 28.86 3.94
C VAL A 818 -11.14 29.13 5.32
N VAL A 819 -11.76 30.02 6.10
CA VAL A 819 -11.26 30.41 7.43
C VAL A 819 -11.34 29.25 8.43
N SER A 820 -12.38 28.41 8.37
CA SER A 820 -12.51 27.24 9.25
C SER A 820 -11.41 26.22 8.97
N LEU A 821 -11.10 25.95 7.70
CA LEU A 821 -9.99 25.07 7.32
C LEU A 821 -8.63 25.68 7.69
N GLN A 822 -8.40 26.97 7.44
CA GLN A 822 -7.17 27.65 7.87
C GLN A 822 -6.96 27.56 9.40
N ILE A 823 -8.01 27.79 10.19
CA ILE A 823 -7.97 27.60 11.65
C ILE A 823 -7.72 26.14 12.03
N SER A 824 -8.34 25.18 11.34
CA SER A 824 -8.14 23.76 11.67
C SER A 824 -6.75 23.25 11.31
N TYR A 825 -6.08 23.86 10.33
CA TYR A 825 -4.66 23.64 10.03
C TYR A 825 -3.76 24.33 11.07
N LEU A 826 -4.11 25.54 11.49
CA LEU A 826 -3.31 26.37 12.40
C LEU A 826 -3.11 25.72 13.78
N VAL A 827 -4.16 25.14 14.37
CA VAL A 827 -4.12 24.53 15.72
C VAL A 827 -3.09 23.38 15.85
N PRO A 828 -3.09 22.32 15.01
CA PRO A 828 -2.08 21.26 15.10
C PRO A 828 -0.66 21.76 14.78
N ILE A 829 -0.48 22.75 13.89
CA ILE A 829 0.86 23.29 13.59
C ILE A 829 1.41 24.06 14.80
N ILE A 830 0.60 24.88 15.48
CA ILE A 830 0.98 25.54 16.74
C ILE A 830 1.36 24.50 17.80
N LEU A 831 0.56 23.45 17.97
CA LEU A 831 0.85 22.39 18.94
C LEU A 831 2.12 21.58 18.58
N LEU A 832 2.44 21.43 17.30
CA LEU A 832 3.68 20.80 16.82
C LEU A 832 4.90 21.68 17.11
N ILE A 833 4.81 23.00 16.93
CA ILE A 833 5.87 23.95 17.34
C ILE A 833 6.07 23.88 18.86
N TRP A 834 4.98 23.91 19.64
CA TRP A 834 5.04 23.80 21.09
C TRP A 834 5.69 22.49 21.56
N ARG A 835 5.31 21.35 20.97
CA ARG A 835 5.97 20.05 21.26
C ARG A 835 7.45 20.07 20.86
N ARG A 836 7.82 20.63 19.70
CA ARG A 836 9.22 20.72 19.24
C ARG A 836 10.13 21.50 20.21
N PHE A 837 9.60 22.47 20.95
CA PHE A 837 10.35 23.20 21.98
C PHE A 837 10.24 22.58 23.38
N CYS A 838 9.03 22.24 23.84
CA CYS A 838 8.77 21.95 25.25
C CYS A 838 8.75 20.45 25.59
N ARG A 839 8.57 19.56 24.59
CA ARG A 839 8.44 18.10 24.76
C ARG A 839 8.94 17.32 23.52
N PRO A 840 10.13 17.59 22.95
CA PRO A 840 10.59 16.96 21.71
C PRO A 840 10.69 15.44 21.80
N GLU A 841 10.92 14.89 23.00
CA GLU A 841 10.97 13.46 23.31
C GLU A 841 9.63 12.72 23.09
N THR A 842 8.53 13.46 22.98
CA THR A 842 7.18 12.89 22.80
C THR A 842 6.68 12.88 21.36
N LEU A 843 7.50 13.34 20.41
CA LEU A 843 7.13 13.39 19.00
C LEU A 843 7.55 12.09 18.29
N THR A 844 6.59 11.21 18.06
CA THR A 844 6.68 10.10 17.11
C THR A 844 6.62 10.64 15.69
N TRP A 845 7.55 10.22 14.83
CA TRP A 845 7.64 10.69 13.43
C TRP A 845 7.34 9.56 12.46
N GLY A 846 6.57 9.86 11.41
CA GLY A 846 6.44 9.01 10.23
C GLY A 846 7.65 9.08 9.28
N PRO A 847 7.66 8.25 8.22
CA PRO A 847 8.75 8.18 7.25
C PRO A 847 8.95 9.46 6.40
N TRP A 848 7.93 10.34 6.31
CA TRP A 848 8.07 11.65 5.68
C TRP A 848 8.27 12.73 6.76
N ARG A 849 9.41 13.42 6.72
CA ARG A 849 9.84 14.34 7.79
C ARG A 849 10.65 15.52 7.26
N LEU A 850 10.43 16.72 7.81
CA LEU A 850 11.11 17.97 7.44
C LEU A 850 12.43 18.20 8.18
N GLY A 851 12.81 17.29 9.08
CA GLY A 851 14.06 17.35 9.85
C GLY A 851 14.24 18.68 10.59
N LYS A 852 15.38 19.34 10.31
CA LYS A 852 15.73 20.67 10.86
C LYS A 852 14.94 21.82 10.22
N ALA A 853 14.53 21.69 8.94
CA ALA A 853 13.78 22.74 8.24
C ALA A 853 12.35 22.90 8.77
N GLY A 854 11.76 21.82 9.32
CA GLY A 854 10.37 21.80 9.78
C GLY A 854 10.00 22.89 10.78
N LEU A 855 10.90 23.33 11.67
CA LEU A 855 10.58 24.43 12.58
C LEU A 855 10.31 25.75 11.83
N TYR A 856 11.15 26.09 10.85
CA TYR A 856 11.00 27.31 10.04
C TYR A 856 9.75 27.24 9.16
N ILE A 857 9.51 26.09 8.53
CA ILE A 857 8.31 25.83 7.71
C ILE A 857 7.03 25.99 8.54
N ASN A 858 6.99 25.41 9.75
CA ASN A 858 5.85 25.53 10.64
C ASN A 858 5.61 26.98 11.09
N VAL A 859 6.67 27.76 11.36
CA VAL A 859 6.55 29.18 11.73
C VAL A 859 5.99 30.01 10.57
N VAL A 860 6.48 29.81 9.34
CA VAL A 860 5.94 30.47 8.14
C VAL A 860 4.47 30.11 7.92
N ALA A 861 4.10 28.83 8.07
CA ALA A 861 2.72 28.38 7.99
C ALA A 861 1.82 29.06 9.03
N VAL A 862 2.26 29.16 10.30
CA VAL A 862 1.51 29.84 11.37
C VAL A 862 1.31 31.32 11.08
N ILE A 863 2.35 32.03 10.60
CA ILE A 863 2.25 33.45 10.24
C ILE A 863 1.21 33.64 9.11
N TYR A 864 1.31 32.89 8.02
CA TYR A 864 0.39 32.97 6.89
C TYR A 864 -1.05 32.62 7.27
N LEU A 865 -1.26 31.49 7.96
CA LEU A 865 -2.60 31.03 8.36
C LEU A 865 -3.26 31.99 9.36
N THR A 866 -2.49 32.58 10.28
CA THR A 866 -3.00 33.59 11.22
C THR A 866 -3.39 34.88 10.49
N PHE A 867 -2.53 35.37 9.59
CA PHE A 867 -2.76 36.59 8.81
C PHE A 867 -4.02 36.45 7.93
N THR A 868 -4.13 35.37 7.18
CA THR A 868 -5.28 35.10 6.30
C THR A 868 -6.56 34.86 7.09
N SER A 869 -6.53 34.10 8.19
CA SER A 869 -7.72 33.90 9.05
C SER A 869 -8.29 35.20 9.64
N ILE A 870 -7.49 36.27 9.73
CA ILE A 870 -7.95 37.60 10.17
C ILE A 870 -8.54 38.39 9.00
N PHE A 871 -7.78 38.61 7.92
CA PHE A 871 -8.21 39.50 6.83
C PHE A 871 -9.32 38.91 5.96
N LEU A 872 -9.42 37.58 5.82
CA LEU A 872 -10.50 36.93 5.06
C LEU A 872 -11.88 36.98 5.78
N LEU A 873 -11.95 37.54 6.99
CA LEU A 873 -13.19 37.86 7.70
C LEU A 873 -13.66 39.31 7.50
N PHE A 874 -12.88 40.16 6.83
CA PHE A 874 -13.23 41.57 6.62
C PHE A 874 -14.28 41.72 5.51
N PRO A 875 -15.15 42.74 5.56
CA PRO A 875 -16.08 43.04 4.47
C PRO A 875 -15.32 43.55 3.23
N PRO A 876 -15.60 43.01 2.02
CA PRO A 876 -14.89 43.36 0.79
C PRO A 876 -15.08 44.81 0.31
N TYR A 877 -16.09 45.52 0.85
CA TYR A 877 -16.38 46.90 0.46
C TYR A 877 -16.65 47.79 1.68
N ARG A 878 -16.35 49.09 1.53
CA ARG A 878 -16.83 50.18 2.37
C ARG A 878 -17.61 51.22 1.53
N PRO A 879 -18.65 51.87 2.09
CA PRO A 879 -19.24 51.63 3.41
C PRO A 879 -19.90 50.24 3.50
N VAL A 880 -19.91 49.70 4.72
CA VAL A 880 -20.44 48.36 4.98
C VAL A 880 -21.98 48.41 5.05
N THR A 881 -22.62 47.48 4.35
CA THR A 881 -24.07 47.35 4.22
C THR A 881 -24.49 45.89 4.42
N ALA A 882 -25.77 45.63 4.67
CA ALA A 882 -26.28 44.25 4.78
C ALA A 882 -26.11 43.41 3.50
N ALA A 883 -25.86 44.05 2.34
CA ALA A 883 -25.64 43.37 1.07
C ALA A 883 -24.16 43.03 0.79
N ASN A 884 -23.20 43.77 1.37
CA ASN A 884 -21.76 43.60 1.14
C ASN A 884 -20.97 43.11 2.37
N MET A 885 -21.60 42.97 3.54
CA MET A 885 -20.94 42.49 4.76
C MET A 885 -20.48 41.02 4.64
N ASN A 886 -19.25 40.75 5.06
CA ASN A 886 -18.71 39.39 5.17
C ASN A 886 -19.18 38.73 6.48
N TYR A 887 -20.33 38.06 6.42
CA TYR A 887 -20.93 37.39 7.57
C TYR A 887 -20.17 36.13 8.05
N ALA A 888 -19.05 35.73 7.42
CA ALA A 888 -18.26 34.57 7.84
C ALA A 888 -17.83 34.67 9.31
N SER A 889 -17.53 35.89 9.78
CA SER A 889 -17.23 36.21 11.18
C SER A 889 -18.38 35.89 12.13
N VAL A 890 -19.62 36.21 11.74
CA VAL A 890 -20.84 35.95 12.52
C VAL A 890 -21.15 34.46 12.56
N VAL A 891 -21.04 33.75 11.42
CA VAL A 891 -21.30 32.30 11.37
C VAL A 891 -20.22 31.51 12.10
N LEU A 892 -18.93 31.92 11.99
CA LEU A 892 -17.84 31.35 12.79
C LEU A 892 -18.07 31.56 14.29
N GLY A 893 -18.41 32.79 14.71
CA GLY A 893 -18.73 33.11 16.09
C GLY A 893 -19.91 32.29 16.63
N GLY A 894 -20.97 32.14 15.82
CA GLY A 894 -22.13 31.31 16.15
C GLY A 894 -21.79 29.82 16.28
N ALA A 895 -20.95 29.28 15.39
CA ALA A 895 -20.48 27.90 15.48
C ALA A 895 -19.60 27.66 16.71
N LEU A 896 -18.64 28.56 16.98
CA LEU A 896 -17.79 28.48 18.18
C LEU A 896 -18.61 28.60 19.47
N LEU A 897 -19.58 29.51 19.52
CA LEU A 897 -20.51 29.65 20.65
C LEU A 897 -21.36 28.39 20.84
N PHE A 898 -21.89 27.81 19.76
CA PHE A 898 -22.58 26.52 19.81
C PHE A 898 -21.67 25.42 20.37
N GLY A 899 -20.41 25.35 19.94
CA GLY A 899 -19.42 24.43 20.49
C GLY A 899 -19.19 24.62 22.00
N CYS A 900 -19.00 25.87 22.44
CA CYS A 900 -18.80 26.24 23.84
C CYS A 900 -20.00 25.88 24.74
N VAL A 901 -21.22 25.89 24.21
CA VAL A 901 -22.44 25.45 24.91
C VAL A 901 -22.58 23.91 24.83
N TYR A 902 -22.44 23.33 23.65
CA TYR A 902 -22.66 21.90 23.41
C TYR A 902 -21.64 21.00 24.15
N TRP A 903 -20.39 21.47 24.29
CA TRP A 903 -19.32 20.75 24.98
C TRP A 903 -19.67 20.39 26.44
N PRO A 904 -19.92 21.35 27.38
CA PRO A 904 -20.21 21.04 28.78
C PRO A 904 -21.55 20.34 29.02
N PHE A 905 -22.55 20.55 28.17
CA PHE A 905 -23.87 19.92 28.34
C PHE A 905 -23.94 18.49 27.77
N LYS A 906 -23.29 18.21 26.63
CA LYS A 906 -23.52 16.94 25.90
C LYS A 906 -22.26 16.30 25.33
N ALA A 907 -21.35 17.04 24.71
CA ALA A 907 -20.20 16.43 24.01
C ALA A 907 -19.21 15.76 24.97
N ARG A 908 -18.85 16.41 26.10
CA ARG A 908 -17.93 15.85 27.11
C ARG A 908 -18.40 14.55 27.79
N ARG A 909 -19.65 14.15 27.57
CA ARG A 909 -20.25 12.90 28.07
C ARG A 909 -20.24 11.76 27.04
N ARG A 910 -19.67 11.99 25.86
CA ARG A 910 -19.71 11.08 24.69
C ARG A 910 -18.38 11.01 23.95
N TYR A 911 -17.70 12.14 23.82
CA TYR A 911 -16.41 12.25 23.15
C TYR A 911 -15.29 12.22 24.18
N ILE A 912 -14.50 11.14 24.17
CA ILE A 912 -13.31 10.96 25.02
C ILE A 912 -12.00 11.35 24.31
N GLY A 913 -12.08 11.72 23.03
CA GLY A 913 -10.95 11.82 22.12
C GLY A 913 -10.89 10.61 21.18
N PRO A 914 -10.06 10.67 20.12
CA PRO A 914 -9.74 9.49 19.34
C PRO A 914 -9.00 8.47 20.21
N LEU A 915 -9.26 7.19 19.98
CA LEU A 915 -8.63 6.09 20.71
C LEU A 915 -7.09 6.19 20.64
N THR A 916 -6.42 5.84 21.73
CA THR A 916 -4.96 5.66 21.75
C THR A 916 -4.65 4.25 22.25
N GLY A 917 -3.67 3.57 21.64
CA GLY A 917 -3.40 2.15 21.91
C GLY A 917 -3.12 1.82 23.38
N THR A 918 -2.65 2.78 24.18
CA THR A 918 -2.50 2.64 25.64
C THR A 918 -3.83 2.56 26.39
N GLU A 919 -4.84 3.33 25.96
CA GLU A 919 -6.16 3.42 26.62
C GLU A 919 -7.05 2.20 26.29
N VAL A 920 -6.73 1.45 25.23
CA VAL A 920 -7.39 0.17 24.88
C VAL A 920 -7.05 -0.95 25.89
N LEU A 921 -5.90 -0.87 26.57
CA LEU A 921 -5.49 -1.82 27.61
C LEU A 921 -6.13 -1.50 28.97
N GLU A 922 -6.16 -0.22 29.36
CA GLU A 922 -6.81 0.22 30.61
C GLU A 922 -8.35 0.14 30.54
N GLY A 923 -8.92 0.40 29.35
CA GLY A 923 -10.37 0.42 29.11
C GLY A 923 -11.07 -0.94 29.09
N ARG A 924 -10.36 -2.05 29.35
CA ARG A 924 -10.95 -3.41 29.48
C ARG A 924 -11.13 -3.86 30.95
N LEU A 925 -10.90 -2.97 31.92
CA LEU A 925 -10.93 -3.25 33.37
C LEU A 925 -11.94 -2.40 34.15
N ASN A 926 -12.96 -1.83 33.49
CA ASN A 926 -14.13 -1.17 34.12
C ASN A 926 -15.43 -1.51 33.36
#